data_AF-A0A1P8WEK6-F1
#
_entry.id   AF-A0A1P8WEK6-F1
#
_cell.length_a   1.000
_cell.length_b   1.000
_cell.length_c   1.000
_cell.angle_alpha   90.00
_cell.angle_beta   90.00
_cell.angle_gamma   90.00
#
_symmetry.space_group_name_H-M   'P 1'
#
loop_
_entity.id
_entity.type
_entity.pdbx_description
1 polymer ?
#
loop_
_entity_poly.entity_id
_entity_poly.type
_entity_poly.pdbx_seq_one_letter_code
_entity_poly.pdbx_strand_id
1 'polypeptide(L)'
;MLVIAGFSGFVSILPIRVANPASFRPGFSTFYQHPAPATRKPQIATRTADVIQKVRLVPEPDEENKDASAEAENQAGNDTPETDADATKTPDASTDTPEPTSDSADVGDELPEEEELTPELVEEEAIRGDFMLRWASIFLALLFGFSQISDTRTLIHVRSGDEMRANGFLPSGKDTLSYAIADEPSANISWLFDHVVSAVYQAGGETGLTLFKAFVAGLVAYMLSLISVTGMPTWWSSICCVLAIGAMSIDFLPVTDLATLVGMVIVLLILHRYTQGQTSGLIWKLPLTIAVWANFDPHAYLGVLTVGLFALGVQLQRSRSANQSDGPAIDASSVWKAAVVSLFAMLINPAPVASVLSAATTYGVEYPGMAQMRPLSSSDLLLDGRTEYYSMWVADVWRGFEFGYVSGVSIIVIAVIVLLIGRDRRDLPWATTLLGMALLAVLALHELPVAALVAAVAAGTAGQRWYGRSFRQEYSIDTSEVLFSRGGRAVTVLSFAALGFYAVADQLPTRSPIGMGFEADLKTTMDSLETELAELPDDVQVLHTRMSQGDLLIWHGLQSFVDSRVRPFGRYENPQSAIHRFDVLRWSILGAPEQPAAAAGSPAGAGDPAADSEAAVADGSAATEEAAEDSNSSGRLYDPEWKKTLADLGVGYAMIRLSPPGKPAYTMAQRLFQSPDWVMTNRGPSAMFFAPVRNPAKPPSSVDIVKTAFRTAEADDVKQVEFAREPDFYRTWLYASRPTMNAPLREAQHYLALDSSTPPQVISQIAAAAGTEENNSQYISLLGATLAGPIMAVRNANKAINLDPQNAKAHRLLGQAYVRLNSAESAIAGVFGGANLDNIRYLQAVGAFRQAVTIDPTVPETWEALAGLYQQHGRTGLAADCLEKYLTIIEERATFDAAMEAELRRLYELLRTWNDRRTDAQEQVDEFLAQSMPEDPQQHAQQKMMLVQQLVAQGHAGIALKVLQDNVDLLRPQFPESEVLRGQLLMESGELQAGSDALNQLAAAIREQPQNPAFARVTWHKPVAIAALLEADYINAAETWGEQLKLFADVKRSPELRKALMRSLPLVPDVEAQLGMQVPVWPVLHLQDCNVPVAGIASGEFEPAFLRAITNIETGGVANAKFILEGLITDGGANPLRPLAEVYLQQLSDTASDLIAEADFSPWEDMEFPEATDEESTTDDAKPDEANTDEAAAKEVKSNDATDEAAHDSEKVEATDTKKPEANKPPADDAKASQDEPESAEEKAESKEDAAKEDAKKEE
;
A
#
# COMPACT_ATOMS: atom_id res chain seq x y z
N MET A 1 3.14 -24.96 39.26
CA MET A 1 1.91 -24.14 39.23
C MET A 1 2.18 -22.65 39.06
N LEU A 2 2.65 -21.87 40.04
CA LEU A 2 2.82 -20.40 39.87
C LEU A 2 3.55 -19.94 38.59
N VAL A 3 4.63 -20.63 38.19
CA VAL A 3 5.36 -20.36 36.94
C VAL A 3 4.56 -20.74 35.68
N ILE A 4 3.75 -21.81 35.75
CA ILE A 4 2.85 -22.22 34.67
C ILE A 4 1.66 -21.26 34.58
N ALA A 5 1.16 -20.73 35.70
CA ALA A 5 0.19 -19.64 35.72
C ALA A 5 0.77 -18.34 35.14
N GLY A 6 2.07 -18.10 35.33
CA GLY A 6 2.82 -17.06 34.62
C GLY A 6 2.83 -17.29 33.10
N PHE A 7 3.15 -18.50 32.63
CA PHE A 7 3.17 -18.83 31.20
C PHE A 7 1.77 -18.85 30.56
N SER A 8 0.75 -19.42 31.22
CA SER A 8 -0.64 -19.33 30.77
C SER A 8 -1.15 -17.89 30.79
N GLY A 9 -0.77 -17.10 31.80
CA GLY A 9 -1.03 -15.66 31.82
C GLY A 9 -0.38 -14.93 30.64
N PHE A 10 0.85 -15.30 30.28
CA PHE A 10 1.57 -14.77 29.11
C PHE A 10 0.83 -15.10 27.80
N VAL A 11 0.39 -16.35 27.64
CA VAL A 11 -0.42 -16.79 26.49
C VAL A 11 -1.82 -16.13 26.48
N SER A 12 -2.38 -15.78 27.64
CA SER A 12 -3.63 -15.00 27.76
C SER A 12 -3.45 -13.47 27.66
N ILE A 13 -2.21 -12.98 27.50
CA ILE A 13 -1.89 -11.56 27.28
C ILE A 13 -1.58 -11.27 25.80
N LEU A 14 -1.34 -12.31 24.99
CA LEU A 14 -1.51 -12.19 23.54
C LEU A 14 -2.94 -11.71 23.24
N PRO A 15 -3.14 -10.74 22.32
CA PRO A 15 -4.46 -10.33 21.87
C PRO A 15 -5.04 -11.38 20.91
N ILE A 16 -5.35 -12.57 21.43
CA ILE A 16 -5.92 -13.64 20.63
C ILE A 16 -7.29 -13.18 20.13
N ARG A 17 -7.50 -13.18 18.81
CA ARG A 17 -8.84 -13.13 18.19
C ARG A 17 -9.59 -14.45 18.41
N VAL A 18 -9.70 -14.90 19.66
CA VAL A 18 -10.68 -15.92 20.05
C VAL A 18 -12.07 -15.29 19.90
N ALA A 19 -12.91 -15.92 19.09
CA ALA A 19 -14.28 -15.48 18.85
C ALA A 19 -15.02 -15.25 20.18
N ASN A 20 -15.60 -14.07 20.36
CA ASN A 20 -16.42 -13.72 21.52
C ASN A 20 -17.73 -14.53 21.49
N PRO A 21 -17.94 -15.56 22.34
CA PRO A 21 -19.08 -16.47 22.23
C PRO A 21 -20.34 -15.90 22.91
N ALA A 22 -20.50 -14.57 22.87
CA ALA A 22 -21.50 -13.81 23.62
C ALA A 22 -22.65 -13.26 22.75
N SER A 23 -22.66 -13.54 21.44
CA SER A 23 -23.72 -13.16 20.49
C SER A 23 -25.03 -13.94 20.67
N PHE A 24 -25.40 -14.29 21.91
CA PHE A 24 -26.59 -15.09 22.21
C PHE A 24 -27.15 -14.92 23.64
N ARG A 25 -27.76 -13.75 23.95
CA ARG A 25 -28.90 -13.65 24.90
C ARG A 25 -29.68 -12.32 24.78
N PRO A 26 -30.93 -12.27 25.26
CA PRO A 26 -31.97 -11.44 24.62
C PRO A 26 -32.14 -10.04 25.23
N GLY A 27 -32.68 -9.14 24.42
CA GLY A 27 -33.16 -7.84 24.87
C GLY A 27 -34.34 -7.94 25.84
N PHE A 28 -34.43 -6.96 26.74
CA PHE A 28 -35.56 -6.76 27.65
C PHE A 28 -36.14 -5.36 27.42
N SER A 29 -37.37 -5.29 26.93
CA SER A 29 -38.11 -4.05 26.70
C SER A 29 -39.37 -3.98 27.55
N THR A 30 -39.62 -2.81 28.15
CA THR A 30 -40.83 -2.45 28.91
C THR A 30 -40.96 -0.92 28.86
N PHE A 31 -42.13 -0.30 28.70
CA PHE A 31 -43.52 -0.80 28.81
C PHE A 31 -44.49 0.09 27.96
N TYR A 32 -45.76 -0.35 27.80
CA TYR A 32 -46.95 0.34 27.23
C TYR A 32 -47.14 0.35 25.69
N GLN A 33 -48.35 0.18 25.11
CA GLN A 33 -49.54 -0.62 25.52
C GLN A 33 -50.62 -0.71 24.40
N HIS A 34 -51.28 -1.88 24.26
CA HIS A 34 -52.58 -2.13 23.57
C HIS A 34 -52.71 -1.90 22.03
N PRO A 35 -53.69 -2.54 21.34
CA PRO A 35 -54.32 -3.86 21.56
C PRO A 35 -54.39 -4.75 20.27
N ALA A 36 -54.66 -6.05 20.42
CA ALA A 36 -54.84 -7.01 19.32
C ALA A 36 -56.31 -7.08 18.79
N PRO A 37 -56.59 -7.79 17.67
CA PRO A 37 -57.01 -9.20 17.82
C PRO A 37 -56.69 -10.22 16.69
N ALA A 38 -56.54 -11.49 17.12
CA ALA A 38 -57.06 -12.72 16.49
C ALA A 38 -56.44 -13.38 15.22
N THR A 39 -55.55 -14.35 15.49
CA THR A 39 -55.55 -15.75 14.97
C THR A 39 -55.25 -16.11 13.50
N ARG A 40 -54.18 -16.90 13.30
CA ARG A 40 -54.24 -18.37 13.06
C ARG A 40 -52.90 -19.05 13.41
N LYS A 41 -52.90 -20.39 13.55
CA LYS A 41 -51.72 -21.25 13.79
C LYS A 41 -51.36 -22.03 12.51
N PRO A 42 -50.15 -22.63 12.45
CA PRO A 42 -50.09 -24.09 12.67
C PRO A 42 -49.07 -24.52 13.75
N GLN A 43 -49.03 -25.83 14.02
CA GLN A 43 -48.01 -26.49 14.86
C GLN A 43 -47.35 -27.59 14.03
N ILE A 44 -46.07 -27.86 14.26
CA ILE A 44 -45.43 -29.14 13.91
C ILE A 44 -44.77 -29.69 15.18
N ALA A 45 -44.82 -31.01 15.34
CA ALA A 45 -44.31 -31.74 16.50
C ALA A 45 -43.30 -32.82 16.08
N THR A 46 -42.62 -33.40 17.07
CA THR A 46 -41.47 -34.30 16.90
C THR A 46 -41.84 -35.74 16.52
N ARG A 47 -40.78 -36.50 16.13
CA ARG A 47 -40.51 -37.91 16.48
C ARG A 47 -40.99 -39.00 15.50
N THR A 48 -40.02 -39.74 14.93
CA THR A 48 -40.04 -41.22 14.82
C THR A 48 -38.64 -41.81 14.63
N ALA A 49 -38.49 -43.10 14.90
CA ALA A 49 -37.35 -43.94 14.56
C ALA A 49 -37.83 -45.37 14.23
N ASP A 50 -36.99 -46.14 13.53
CA ASP A 50 -37.08 -47.58 13.23
C ASP A 50 -38.18 -48.14 12.30
N VAL A 51 -37.81 -49.30 11.68
CA VAL A 51 -38.60 -50.48 11.27
C VAL A 51 -38.59 -50.90 9.77
N ILE A 52 -37.59 -51.74 9.42
CA ILE A 52 -37.68 -53.07 8.72
C ILE A 52 -38.04 -53.17 7.19
N GLN A 53 -36.97 -53.35 6.37
CA GLN A 53 -36.63 -54.56 5.55
C GLN A 53 -37.26 -54.91 4.15
N LYS A 54 -36.35 -55.13 3.15
CA LYS A 54 -36.38 -55.98 1.91
C LYS A 54 -37.35 -55.69 0.73
N VAL A 55 -36.77 -55.64 -0.48
CA VAL A 55 -36.92 -56.62 -1.61
C VAL A 55 -35.81 -56.35 -2.67
N ARG A 56 -35.77 -57.02 -3.84
CA ARG A 56 -34.57 -57.36 -4.67
C ARG A 56 -34.77 -57.08 -6.18
N LEU A 57 -33.66 -57.08 -6.95
CA LEU A 57 -33.46 -57.14 -8.43
C LEU A 57 -33.03 -55.78 -9.06
N VAL A 58 -31.87 -55.57 -9.73
CA VAL A 58 -31.18 -56.21 -10.91
C VAL A 58 -31.70 -55.63 -12.25
N PRO A 59 -30.88 -55.25 -13.29
CA PRO A 59 -29.48 -55.64 -13.63
C PRO A 59 -28.45 -54.52 -14.05
N GLU A 60 -27.20 -54.96 -14.30
CA GLU A 60 -26.12 -54.61 -15.32
C GLU A 60 -26.29 -53.46 -16.37
N PRO A 61 -25.20 -52.95 -17.04
CA PRO A 61 -24.03 -53.69 -17.60
C PRO A 61 -22.61 -53.04 -17.52
N ASP A 62 -21.67 -53.59 -18.33
CA ASP A 62 -20.19 -53.60 -18.20
C ASP A 62 -19.38 -52.70 -19.20
N GLU A 63 -18.16 -53.15 -19.58
CA GLU A 63 -17.10 -52.60 -20.49
C GLU A 63 -16.12 -51.58 -19.82
N GLU A 64 -14.78 -51.67 -19.83
CA GLU A 64 -13.70 -52.48 -20.50
C GLU A 64 -13.01 -51.87 -21.76
N ASN A 65 -11.68 -51.59 -21.65
CA ASN A 65 -10.68 -51.42 -22.74
C ASN A 65 -10.87 -50.24 -23.75
N LYS A 66 -9.91 -49.84 -24.62
CA LYS A 66 -8.41 -49.82 -24.64
C LYS A 66 -7.94 -48.85 -25.74
N ASP A 67 -6.64 -48.46 -25.71
CA ASP A 67 -5.66 -48.33 -26.84
C ASP A 67 -4.62 -47.22 -26.50
N ALA A 68 -3.28 -47.40 -26.56
CA ALA A 68 -2.32 -47.92 -27.56
C ALA A 68 -1.64 -46.76 -28.36
N SER A 69 -0.33 -46.73 -28.68
CA SER A 69 0.81 -47.66 -28.46
C SER A 69 2.18 -47.08 -28.91
N ALA A 70 3.30 -47.71 -28.46
CA ALA A 70 4.64 -47.81 -29.13
C ALA A 70 5.57 -46.55 -29.19
N GLU A 71 6.92 -46.58 -29.31
CA GLU A 71 8.10 -47.51 -29.26
C GLU A 71 9.40 -46.61 -29.36
N ALA A 72 10.71 -46.94 -29.37
CA ALA A 72 11.72 -48.01 -29.02
C ALA A 72 13.14 -47.37 -29.37
N GLU A 73 14.40 -47.88 -29.32
CA GLU A 73 15.27 -48.96 -28.75
C GLU A 73 16.77 -48.56 -29.09
N ASN A 74 17.94 -49.03 -28.60
CA ASN A 74 18.44 -49.91 -27.50
C ASN A 74 20.02 -49.90 -27.41
N GLN A 75 20.61 -50.52 -26.36
CA GLN A 75 21.96 -51.19 -26.31
C GLN A 75 23.31 -50.39 -26.50
N ALA A 76 24.52 -50.83 -26.06
CA ALA A 76 24.96 -51.78 -24.99
C ALA A 76 26.52 -51.83 -24.75
N GLY A 77 26.94 -52.30 -23.55
CA GLY A 77 28.18 -53.10 -23.26
C GLY A 77 29.52 -52.39 -22.96
N ASN A 78 30.56 -53.05 -22.39
CA ASN A 78 30.65 -54.17 -21.41
C ASN A 78 32.10 -54.30 -20.80
N ASP A 79 32.28 -55.29 -19.91
CA ASP A 79 33.55 -55.99 -19.49
C ASP A 79 34.31 -55.58 -18.20
N THR A 80 34.91 -56.60 -17.56
CA THR A 80 35.62 -56.72 -16.25
C THR A 80 37.05 -57.32 -16.49
N PRO A 81 37.94 -57.78 -15.53
CA PRO A 81 37.84 -58.13 -14.08
C PRO A 81 38.95 -57.43 -13.21
N GLU A 82 39.70 -57.95 -12.20
CA GLU A 82 40.02 -59.30 -11.70
C GLU A 82 40.70 -59.32 -10.27
N THR A 83 40.16 -60.09 -9.29
CA THR A 83 40.85 -60.82 -8.17
C THR A 83 41.67 -60.08 -7.06
N ASP A 84 41.81 -60.55 -5.79
CA ASP A 84 41.19 -61.67 -5.02
C ASP A 84 41.36 -61.60 -3.47
N ALA A 85 40.71 -62.55 -2.77
CA ALA A 85 40.95 -63.10 -1.39
C ALA A 85 40.65 -62.22 -0.15
N ASP A 86 40.09 -62.69 0.99
CA ASP A 86 39.37 -63.91 1.50
C ASP A 86 38.70 -63.45 2.86
N ALA A 87 37.83 -64.09 3.68
CA ALA A 87 37.31 -65.45 3.94
C ALA A 87 36.03 -65.33 4.84
N THR A 88 35.16 -66.30 5.17
CA THR A 88 34.69 -67.63 4.68
C THR A 88 33.44 -68.04 5.53
N LYS A 89 32.70 -69.12 5.14
CA LYS A 89 31.71 -69.93 5.95
C LYS A 89 30.30 -69.34 6.22
N THR A 90 29.16 -70.07 6.27
CA THR A 90 28.57 -71.37 5.72
C THR A 90 27.25 -71.69 6.49
N PRO A 91 26.32 -72.61 6.08
CA PRO A 91 25.78 -72.99 4.75
C PRO A 91 24.22 -73.26 4.72
N ASP A 92 23.64 -73.58 3.54
CA ASP A 92 22.47 -74.45 3.17
C ASP A 92 21.27 -74.71 4.12
N ALA A 93 19.97 -74.79 3.71
CA ALA A 93 19.20 -74.68 2.43
C ALA A 93 17.69 -74.35 2.78
N SER A 94 16.56 -74.59 2.04
CA SER A 94 16.15 -75.41 0.87
C SER A 94 14.82 -74.91 0.20
N THR A 95 14.00 -75.80 -0.41
CA THR A 95 12.73 -75.57 -1.18
C THR A 95 11.44 -75.84 -0.34
N ASP A 96 10.17 -75.57 -0.71
CA ASP A 96 9.42 -75.42 -2.00
C ASP A 96 8.17 -74.47 -1.91
N THR A 97 7.50 -74.18 -3.03
CA THR A 97 6.24 -73.36 -3.22
C THR A 97 4.93 -74.23 -3.29
N PRO A 98 3.65 -73.74 -3.41
CA PRO A 98 3.13 -72.46 -3.99
C PRO A 98 1.89 -71.79 -3.29
N GLU A 99 1.22 -70.86 -4.01
CA GLU A 99 -0.10 -70.23 -3.77
C GLU A 99 -1.32 -71.20 -3.68
N PRO A 100 -2.54 -70.76 -3.25
CA PRO A 100 -2.89 -69.90 -2.11
C PRO A 100 -4.17 -70.41 -1.36
N THR A 101 -4.83 -69.52 -0.59
CA THR A 101 -6.19 -69.59 0.03
C THR A 101 -6.34 -70.06 1.49
N SER A 102 -6.98 -69.18 2.28
CA SER A 102 -7.78 -69.41 3.50
C SER A 102 -7.31 -70.47 4.50
N ASP A 103 -6.45 -70.05 5.44
CA ASP A 103 -6.46 -70.62 6.79
C ASP A 103 -7.07 -69.58 7.76
N SER A 104 -8.21 -69.90 8.35
CA SER A 104 -8.90 -69.05 9.32
C SER A 104 -8.30 -69.27 10.72
N ALA A 105 -7.11 -68.73 10.95
CA ALA A 105 -6.49 -68.71 12.27
C ALA A 105 -7.11 -67.62 13.15
N ASP A 106 -7.61 -68.03 14.31
CA ASP A 106 -8.14 -67.14 15.36
C ASP A 106 -6.97 -66.41 16.04
N VAL A 107 -6.67 -65.21 15.56
CA VAL A 107 -5.67 -64.29 16.14
C VAL A 107 -6.39 -62.99 16.46
N GLY A 108 -6.69 -62.77 17.74
CA GLY A 108 -7.15 -61.47 18.21
C GLY A 108 -5.99 -60.47 18.22
N ASP A 109 -6.26 -59.22 17.82
CA ASP A 109 -5.30 -58.12 17.90
C ASP A 109 -5.03 -57.74 19.36
N GLU A 110 -4.13 -58.48 20.02
CA GLU A 110 -3.51 -58.00 21.25
C GLU A 110 -2.61 -56.80 20.90
N LEU A 111 -2.99 -55.64 21.43
CA LEU A 111 -2.12 -54.45 21.43
C LEU A 111 -0.78 -54.82 22.09
N PRO A 112 0.36 -54.26 21.62
CA PRO A 112 1.66 -54.54 22.24
C PRO A 112 1.60 -54.26 23.74
N GLU A 113 2.12 -55.19 24.54
CA GLU A 113 2.03 -55.16 26.01
C GLU A 113 2.41 -53.77 26.56
N GLU A 114 1.57 -53.21 27.44
CA GLU A 114 1.86 -51.92 28.07
C GLU A 114 3.09 -52.05 28.97
N GLU A 115 4.25 -51.60 28.46
CA GLU A 115 5.54 -51.65 29.15
C GLU A 115 5.43 -50.97 30.53
N GLU A 116 5.53 -51.77 31.61
CA GLU A 116 5.24 -51.29 32.97
C GLU A 116 6.15 -50.10 33.33
N LEU A 117 5.52 -49.00 33.79
CA LEU A 117 6.17 -47.70 33.87
C LEU A 117 7.26 -47.64 34.97
N THR A 118 8.48 -48.03 34.63
CA THR A 118 9.62 -48.00 35.58
C THR A 118 10.13 -46.57 35.84
N PRO A 119 10.78 -46.31 36.99
CA PRO A 119 11.46 -45.04 37.25
C PRO A 119 12.54 -44.72 36.21
N GLU A 120 13.22 -45.74 35.69
CA GLU A 120 14.30 -45.63 34.72
C GLU A 120 13.77 -45.16 33.35
N LEU A 121 12.62 -45.67 32.90
CA LEU A 121 11.93 -45.19 31.70
C LEU A 121 11.50 -43.72 31.85
N VAL A 122 11.00 -43.32 33.03
CA VAL A 122 10.63 -41.92 33.32
C VAL A 122 11.86 -40.99 33.34
N GLU A 123 13.02 -41.47 33.81
CA GLU A 123 14.29 -40.73 33.72
C GLU A 123 14.77 -40.59 32.27
N GLU A 124 14.78 -41.68 31.49
CA GLU A 124 15.19 -41.63 30.08
C GLU A 124 14.32 -40.67 29.26
N GLU A 125 12.99 -40.70 29.44
CA GLU A 125 12.08 -39.75 28.80
C GLU A 125 12.35 -38.31 29.25
N ALA A 126 12.64 -38.09 30.53
CA ALA A 126 12.96 -36.77 31.05
C ALA A 126 14.27 -36.23 30.43
N ILE A 127 15.26 -37.09 30.20
CA ILE A 127 16.52 -36.77 29.51
C ILE A 127 16.29 -36.52 28.01
N ARG A 128 15.50 -37.37 27.33
CA ARG A 128 15.12 -37.20 25.92
C ARG A 128 14.35 -35.88 25.71
N GLY A 129 13.37 -35.58 26.55
CA GLY A 129 12.59 -34.34 26.51
C GLY A 129 13.42 -33.09 26.83
N ASP A 130 14.36 -33.17 27.77
CA ASP A 130 15.35 -32.13 28.03
C ASP A 130 16.24 -31.84 26.82
N PHE A 131 16.74 -32.89 26.15
CA PHE A 131 17.52 -32.78 24.93
C PHE A 131 16.71 -32.12 23.79
N MET A 132 15.47 -32.57 23.57
CA MET A 132 14.56 -31.99 22.58
C MET A 132 14.27 -30.52 22.85
N LEU A 133 14.01 -30.12 24.11
CA LEU A 133 13.72 -28.72 24.47
C LEU A 133 14.91 -27.78 24.24
N ARG A 134 16.15 -28.25 24.45
CA ARG A 134 17.37 -27.48 24.14
C ARG A 134 17.49 -27.25 22.64
N TRP A 135 17.34 -28.29 21.83
CA TRP A 135 17.35 -28.14 20.37
C TRP A 135 16.19 -27.28 19.87
N ALA A 136 14.99 -27.42 20.43
CA ALA A 136 13.85 -26.56 20.10
C ALA A 136 14.12 -25.08 20.40
N SER A 137 14.83 -24.74 21.48
CA SER A 137 15.27 -23.35 21.71
C SER A 137 16.28 -22.85 20.67
N ILE A 138 17.16 -23.72 20.16
CA ILE A 138 18.11 -23.37 19.09
C ILE A 138 17.36 -23.20 17.75
N PHE A 139 16.41 -24.09 17.43
CA PHE A 139 15.56 -23.96 16.24
C PHE A 139 14.69 -22.70 16.28
N LEU A 140 14.15 -22.30 17.44
CA LEU A 140 13.46 -21.02 17.59
C LEU A 140 14.40 -19.83 17.37
N ALA A 141 15.65 -19.88 17.82
CA ALA A 141 16.63 -18.81 17.55
C ALA A 141 17.00 -18.73 16.06
N LEU A 142 17.21 -19.88 15.40
CA LEU A 142 17.38 -19.93 13.95
C LEU A 142 16.15 -19.33 13.24
N LEU A 143 14.94 -19.69 13.67
CA LEU A 143 13.67 -19.21 13.09
C LEU A 143 13.50 -17.68 13.19
N PHE A 144 13.71 -17.08 14.37
CA PHE A 144 13.70 -15.62 14.51
C PHE A 144 14.87 -14.94 13.76
N GLY A 145 16.00 -15.65 13.60
CA GLY A 145 17.13 -15.21 12.78
C GLY A 145 16.87 -15.28 11.27
N PHE A 146 15.98 -16.17 10.81
CA PHE A 146 15.39 -16.18 9.46
C PHE A 146 14.31 -15.11 9.31
N SER A 147 14.60 -13.88 9.74
CA SER A 147 13.79 -12.70 9.49
C SER A 147 14.33 -11.89 8.32
N GLN A 148 13.47 -11.14 7.64
CA GLN A 148 13.88 -10.20 6.60
C GLN A 148 14.74 -9.07 7.17
N ILE A 149 15.39 -8.30 6.28
CA ILE A 149 16.23 -7.15 6.63
C ILE A 149 15.47 -5.87 6.30
N SER A 150 15.09 -5.11 7.33
CA SER A 150 14.34 -3.85 7.21
C SER A 150 15.14 -2.60 7.64
N ASP A 151 16.32 -2.78 8.26
CA ASP A 151 17.12 -1.69 8.82
C ASP A 151 18.25 -1.24 7.86
N THR A 152 18.22 0.04 7.50
CA THR A 152 19.16 0.69 6.59
C THR A 152 20.59 0.77 7.12
N ARG A 153 20.82 0.63 8.44
CA ARG A 153 22.18 0.54 9.05
C ARG A 153 23.02 -0.56 8.40
N THR A 154 22.38 -1.67 8.00
CA THR A 154 22.99 -2.79 7.27
C THR A 154 23.78 -2.33 6.03
N LEU A 155 23.22 -1.38 5.28
CA LEU A 155 23.73 -0.92 3.99
C LEU A 155 25.08 -0.20 4.15
N ILE A 156 25.23 0.57 5.24
CA ILE A 156 26.48 1.23 5.59
C ILE A 156 27.56 0.23 6.00
N HIS A 157 27.26 -0.81 6.78
CA HIS A 157 28.26 -1.82 7.15
C HIS A 157 28.80 -2.56 5.91
N VAL A 158 27.95 -2.86 4.93
CA VAL A 158 28.38 -3.40 3.63
C VAL A 158 29.28 -2.41 2.88
N ARG A 159 28.86 -1.14 2.73
CA ARG A 159 29.60 -0.13 1.95
C ARG A 159 30.91 0.32 2.60
N SER A 160 30.94 0.48 3.92
CA SER A 160 32.16 0.70 4.71
C SER A 160 33.18 -0.43 4.50
N GLY A 161 32.71 -1.68 4.49
CA GLY A 161 33.56 -2.84 4.20
C GLY A 161 33.96 -2.98 2.72
N ASP A 162 33.20 -2.45 1.76
CA ASP A 162 33.61 -2.34 0.35
C ASP A 162 34.72 -1.28 0.21
N GLU A 163 34.48 -0.08 0.77
CA GLU A 163 35.35 1.10 0.69
C GLU A 163 36.70 0.86 1.36
N MET A 164 36.74 0.24 2.54
CA MET A 164 37.99 -0.21 3.16
C MET A 164 38.69 -1.28 2.32
N ARG A 165 37.98 -2.22 1.66
CA ARG A 165 38.66 -3.23 0.82
C ARG A 165 39.21 -2.65 -0.48
N ALA A 166 38.68 -1.52 -0.96
CA ALA A 166 39.26 -0.75 -2.06
C ALA A 166 40.46 0.11 -1.61
N ASN A 167 40.33 0.83 -0.49
CA ASN A 167 41.27 1.89 -0.09
C ASN A 167 42.35 1.44 0.91
N GLY A 168 42.13 0.37 1.69
CA GLY A 168 43.10 -0.21 2.62
C GLY A 168 42.46 -1.02 3.75
N PHE A 169 43.01 -2.21 4.05
CA PHE A 169 42.42 -3.17 5.01
C PHE A 169 42.14 -2.63 6.42
N LEU A 170 42.86 -1.59 6.86
CA LEU A 170 42.59 -0.88 8.12
C LEU A 170 41.94 0.48 7.83
N PRO A 171 41.04 0.98 8.70
CA PRO A 171 40.43 2.30 8.53
C PRO A 171 41.45 3.40 8.24
N SER A 172 41.12 4.25 7.27
CA SER A 172 41.93 5.42 6.87
C SER A 172 42.12 6.45 7.99
N GLY A 173 41.24 6.43 9.00
CA GLY A 173 41.16 7.45 10.05
C GLY A 173 40.47 8.74 9.61
N LYS A 174 39.83 8.76 8.43
CA LYS A 174 39.08 9.88 7.85
C LYS A 174 37.68 9.42 7.45
N ASP A 175 36.70 10.32 7.45
CA ASP A 175 35.41 10.01 6.80
C ASP A 175 35.46 10.25 5.28
N THR A 176 34.98 9.26 4.54
CA THR A 176 34.88 9.24 3.07
C THR A 176 33.44 9.06 2.59
N LEU A 177 32.52 8.66 3.48
CA LEU A 177 31.10 8.40 3.17
C LEU A 177 30.21 9.63 3.41
N SER A 178 30.72 10.66 4.11
CA SER A 178 29.97 11.89 4.42
C SER A 178 30.69 13.15 3.96
N TYR A 179 29.96 14.04 3.27
CA TYR A 179 30.51 15.30 2.75
C TYR A 179 30.57 16.41 3.80
N ALA A 180 29.69 16.38 4.81
CA ALA A 180 29.61 17.41 5.86
C ALA A 180 30.81 17.43 6.82
N ILE A 181 31.58 16.33 6.85
CA ILE A 181 32.78 16.10 7.66
C ILE A 181 33.89 15.42 6.83
N ALA A 182 33.90 15.66 5.51
CA ALA A 182 34.88 15.07 4.61
C ALA A 182 36.32 15.37 5.06
N ASP A 183 37.19 14.36 4.98
CA ASP A 183 38.57 14.41 5.47
C ASP A 183 38.76 14.65 6.99
N GLU A 184 37.70 14.83 7.79
CA GLU A 184 37.82 14.95 9.25
C GLU A 184 38.17 13.62 9.94
N PRO A 185 38.84 13.62 11.12
CA PRO A 185 39.26 12.41 11.81
C PRO A 185 38.10 11.52 12.29
N SER A 186 37.74 10.49 11.52
CA SER A 186 36.66 9.55 11.81
C SER A 186 37.21 8.22 12.34
N ALA A 187 36.58 7.71 13.41
CA ALA A 187 37.04 6.54 14.15
C ALA A 187 36.08 5.35 13.98
N ASN A 188 36.26 4.58 12.90
CA ASN A 188 35.55 3.31 12.73
C ASN A 188 36.06 2.25 13.72
N ILE A 189 35.27 1.97 14.76
CA ILE A 189 35.57 0.97 15.79
C ILE A 189 35.18 -0.44 15.32
N SER A 190 34.09 -0.57 14.56
CA SER A 190 33.49 -1.82 14.08
C SER A 190 34.11 -2.34 12.77
N TRP A 191 35.28 -1.84 12.40
CA TRP A 191 35.93 -2.10 11.10
C TRP A 191 36.00 -3.59 10.71
N LEU A 192 36.17 -4.51 11.67
CA LEU A 192 36.25 -5.95 11.41
C LEU A 192 34.86 -6.59 11.19
N PHE A 193 33.80 -6.00 11.75
CA PHE A 193 32.41 -6.38 11.47
C PHE A 193 32.01 -5.92 10.07
N ASP A 194 32.34 -4.68 9.69
CA ASP A 194 32.10 -4.14 8.35
C ASP A 194 32.72 -5.04 7.27
N HIS A 195 33.99 -5.45 7.44
CA HIS A 195 34.66 -6.42 6.54
C HIS A 195 33.91 -7.75 6.45
N VAL A 196 33.40 -8.28 7.56
CA VAL A 196 32.68 -9.57 7.58
C VAL A 196 31.30 -9.46 6.92
N VAL A 197 30.51 -8.43 7.25
CA VAL A 197 29.19 -8.20 6.64
C VAL A 197 29.30 -7.92 5.15
N SER A 198 30.27 -7.11 4.75
CA SER A 198 30.55 -6.80 3.35
C SER A 198 31.03 -8.04 2.57
N ALA A 199 31.89 -8.88 3.14
CA ALA A 199 32.31 -10.15 2.53
C ALA A 199 31.15 -11.18 2.44
N VAL A 200 30.28 -11.26 3.45
CA VAL A 200 29.08 -12.11 3.42
C VAL A 200 28.11 -11.65 2.32
N TYR A 201 27.90 -10.34 2.18
CA TYR A 201 27.06 -9.79 1.12
C TYR A 201 27.64 -10.08 -0.28
N GLN A 202 28.96 -9.92 -0.48
CA GLN A 202 29.58 -10.29 -1.76
C GLN A 202 29.55 -11.80 -2.05
N ALA A 203 29.49 -12.66 -1.03
CA ALA A 203 29.46 -14.11 -1.18
C ALA A 203 28.06 -14.71 -1.43
N GLY A 204 26.98 -14.03 -0.99
CA GLY A 204 25.62 -14.57 -1.05
C GLY A 204 24.48 -13.54 -1.13
N GLY A 205 24.79 -12.27 -1.38
CA GLY A 205 23.82 -11.17 -1.47
C GLY A 205 22.97 -11.00 -0.20
N GLU A 206 21.72 -10.60 -0.40
CA GLU A 206 20.74 -10.43 0.67
C GLU A 206 20.44 -11.75 1.41
N THR A 207 20.47 -12.89 0.73
CA THR A 207 20.28 -14.23 1.33
C THR A 207 21.46 -14.60 2.23
N GLY A 208 22.70 -14.26 1.84
CA GLY A 208 23.90 -14.45 2.64
C GLY A 208 23.83 -13.73 3.99
N LEU A 209 23.31 -12.49 3.99
CA LEU A 209 23.09 -11.72 5.23
C LEU A 209 22.03 -12.36 6.14
N THR A 210 20.91 -12.86 5.60
CA THR A 210 19.93 -13.61 6.42
C THR A 210 20.55 -14.90 6.99
N LEU A 211 21.27 -15.68 6.18
CA LEU A 211 21.91 -16.92 6.63
C LEU A 211 22.98 -16.66 7.72
N PHE A 212 23.75 -15.59 7.59
CA PHE A 212 24.73 -15.17 8.59
C PHE A 212 24.05 -14.80 9.93
N LYS A 213 23.04 -13.91 9.91
CA LYS A 213 22.36 -13.49 11.15
C LYS A 213 21.59 -14.66 11.80
N ALA A 214 21.00 -15.56 10.99
CA ALA A 214 20.38 -16.78 11.47
C ALA A 214 21.39 -17.73 12.14
N PHE A 215 22.53 -18.01 11.50
CA PHE A 215 23.60 -18.81 12.09
C PHE A 215 24.11 -18.23 13.41
N VAL A 216 24.28 -16.90 13.48
CA VAL A 216 24.69 -16.21 14.72
C VAL A 216 23.63 -16.35 15.82
N ALA A 217 22.34 -16.16 15.51
CA ALA A 217 21.25 -16.36 16.47
C ALA A 217 21.24 -17.81 17.04
N GLY A 218 21.35 -18.81 16.17
CA GLY A 218 21.48 -20.22 16.55
C GLY A 218 22.74 -20.50 17.39
N LEU A 219 23.87 -19.89 17.06
CA LEU A 219 25.13 -20.00 17.82
C LEU A 219 25.01 -19.40 19.23
N VAL A 220 24.37 -18.23 19.39
CA VAL A 220 24.15 -17.62 20.71
C VAL A 220 23.22 -18.48 21.55
N ALA A 221 22.12 -18.97 20.99
CA ALA A 221 21.22 -19.90 21.67
C ALA A 221 21.92 -21.21 22.08
N TYR A 222 22.75 -21.78 21.19
CA TYR A 222 23.56 -22.95 21.51
C TYR A 222 24.50 -22.67 22.69
N MET A 223 25.27 -21.57 22.65
CA MET A 223 26.19 -21.19 23.73
C MET A 223 25.46 -20.93 25.05
N LEU A 224 24.27 -20.33 25.02
CA LEU A 224 23.41 -20.11 26.20
C LEU A 224 22.89 -21.44 26.77
N SER A 225 22.54 -22.42 25.92
CA SER A 225 22.10 -23.75 26.33
C SER A 225 23.17 -24.58 27.08
N LEU A 226 24.45 -24.21 26.91
CA LEU A 226 25.59 -24.78 27.66
C LEU A 226 25.71 -24.20 29.09
N ILE A 227 24.99 -23.11 29.42
CA ILE A 227 25.00 -22.47 30.73
C ILE A 227 24.00 -23.16 31.68
N SER A 228 24.32 -24.41 32.01
CA SER A 228 23.55 -25.24 32.95
C SER A 228 24.39 -25.70 34.14
N VAL A 229 23.75 -25.94 35.29
CA VAL A 229 24.34 -26.66 36.42
C VAL A 229 24.45 -28.15 36.06
N THR A 230 25.60 -28.77 36.33
CA THR A 230 25.85 -30.20 36.04
C THR A 230 24.98 -31.10 36.89
N GLY A 231 24.37 -32.13 36.27
CA GLY A 231 23.50 -33.10 36.96
C GLY A 231 22.09 -32.58 37.27
N MET A 232 21.69 -31.41 36.74
CA MET A 232 20.36 -30.84 36.95
C MET A 232 19.55 -30.83 35.64
N PRO A 233 18.21 -31.05 35.69
CA PRO A 233 17.34 -30.88 34.54
C PRO A 233 17.41 -29.47 33.93
N THR A 234 17.26 -29.41 32.62
CA THR A 234 17.62 -28.31 31.71
C THR A 234 16.44 -27.77 30.89
N TRP A 235 15.25 -28.38 31.00
CA TRP A 235 14.00 -27.79 30.49
C TRP A 235 13.79 -26.36 31.00
N TRP A 236 14.06 -26.09 32.29
CA TRP A 236 13.98 -24.74 32.87
C TRP A 236 14.94 -23.73 32.22
N SER A 237 16.20 -24.13 31.98
CA SER A 237 17.17 -23.30 31.27
C SER A 237 16.76 -23.07 29.81
N SER A 238 16.06 -24.02 29.20
CA SER A 238 15.52 -23.88 27.83
C SER A 238 14.39 -22.84 27.77
N ILE A 239 13.51 -22.79 28.79
CA ILE A 239 12.49 -21.73 28.94
C ILE A 239 13.15 -20.35 29.10
N CYS A 240 14.17 -20.25 29.96
CA CYS A 240 14.95 -19.03 30.12
C CYS A 240 15.65 -18.61 28.81
N CYS A 241 16.16 -19.58 28.05
CA CYS A 241 16.79 -19.36 26.75
C CYS A 241 15.78 -18.79 25.73
N VAL A 242 14.59 -19.37 25.59
CA VAL A 242 13.57 -18.89 24.64
C VAL A 242 13.08 -17.48 24.98
N LEU A 243 12.94 -17.13 26.27
CA LEU A 243 12.57 -15.75 26.63
C LEU A 243 13.69 -14.73 26.36
N ALA A 244 14.96 -15.12 26.50
CA ALA A 244 16.08 -14.27 26.06
C ALA A 244 16.14 -14.15 24.53
N ILE A 245 16.00 -15.25 23.78
CA ILE A 245 15.90 -15.25 22.31
C ILE A 245 14.77 -14.34 21.84
N GLY A 246 13.60 -14.40 22.49
CA GLY A 246 12.47 -13.52 22.19
C GLY A 246 12.84 -12.04 22.34
N ALA A 247 13.58 -11.69 23.40
CA ALA A 247 14.09 -10.34 23.61
C ALA A 247 15.12 -9.93 22.55
N MET A 248 16.03 -10.85 22.20
CA MET A 248 17.10 -10.65 21.21
C MET A 248 16.60 -10.62 19.76
N SER A 249 15.34 -10.96 19.49
CA SER A 249 14.78 -10.93 18.13
C SER A 249 14.79 -9.52 17.50
N ILE A 250 14.88 -8.47 18.32
CA ILE A 250 15.04 -7.07 17.86
C ILE A 250 16.45 -6.76 17.33
N ASP A 251 17.46 -7.52 17.79
CA ASP A 251 18.89 -7.39 17.45
C ASP A 251 19.32 -8.39 16.35
N PHE A 252 18.42 -9.28 15.90
CA PHE A 252 18.69 -10.21 14.79
C PHE A 252 18.61 -9.46 13.44
N LEU A 253 19.50 -8.48 13.29
CA LEU A 253 19.73 -7.64 12.10
C LEU A 253 21.24 -7.71 11.76
N PRO A 254 21.69 -7.52 10.50
CA PRO A 254 23.12 -7.59 10.15
C PRO A 254 23.91 -6.32 10.55
N VAL A 255 23.81 -5.95 11.83
CA VAL A 255 24.45 -4.78 12.46
C VAL A 255 25.31 -5.23 13.65
N THR A 256 26.14 -4.33 14.19
CA THR A 256 27.17 -4.64 15.22
C THR A 256 26.62 -5.33 16.48
N ASP A 257 25.33 -5.14 16.78
CA ASP A 257 24.61 -5.76 17.89
C ASP A 257 24.69 -7.31 17.88
N LEU A 258 24.84 -7.96 16.72
CA LEU A 258 25.13 -9.40 16.63
C LEU A 258 26.44 -9.79 17.33
N ALA A 259 27.48 -8.95 17.23
CA ALA A 259 28.75 -9.17 17.91
C ALA A 259 28.63 -8.90 19.43
N THR A 260 27.77 -7.96 19.84
CA THR A 260 27.38 -7.74 21.24
C THR A 260 26.80 -9.02 21.85
N LEU A 261 25.82 -9.65 21.18
CA LEU A 261 25.20 -10.89 21.65
C LEU A 261 26.19 -12.05 21.76
N VAL A 262 27.06 -12.24 20.76
CA VAL A 262 28.10 -13.29 20.75
C VAL A 262 29.17 -13.05 21.82
N GLY A 263 29.70 -11.83 21.91
CA GLY A 263 30.70 -11.47 22.91
C GLY A 263 30.16 -11.63 24.33
N MET A 264 28.92 -11.18 24.56
CA MET A 264 28.26 -11.27 25.85
C MET A 264 28.00 -12.72 26.29
N VAL A 265 27.45 -13.59 25.42
CA VAL A 265 27.22 -14.99 25.81
C VAL A 265 28.53 -15.74 26.07
N ILE A 266 29.61 -15.42 25.36
CA ILE A 266 30.95 -15.98 25.62
C ILE A 266 31.48 -15.52 26.99
N VAL A 267 31.34 -14.23 27.34
CA VAL A 267 31.70 -13.72 28.69
C VAL A 267 30.91 -14.44 29.78
N LEU A 268 29.59 -14.58 29.63
CA LEU A 268 28.71 -15.29 30.57
C LEU A 268 29.10 -16.77 30.71
N LEU A 269 29.39 -17.46 29.60
CA LEU A 269 29.82 -18.87 29.58
C LEU A 269 31.18 -19.08 30.26
N ILE A 270 32.15 -18.17 30.05
CA ILE A 270 33.45 -18.20 30.74
C ILE A 270 33.28 -17.99 32.24
N LEU A 271 32.46 -17.01 32.65
CA LEU A 271 32.17 -16.74 34.07
C LEU A 271 31.47 -17.94 34.73
N HIS A 272 30.46 -18.54 34.09
CA HIS A 272 29.80 -19.74 34.59
C HIS A 272 30.75 -20.92 34.76
N ARG A 273 31.54 -21.27 33.72
CA ARG A 273 32.53 -22.35 33.80
C ARG A 273 33.61 -22.10 34.87
N TYR A 274 33.94 -20.85 35.15
CA TYR A 274 34.80 -20.48 36.28
C TYR A 274 34.12 -20.72 37.64
N THR A 275 32.82 -20.40 37.81
CA THR A 275 32.08 -20.73 39.05
C THR A 275 31.99 -22.24 39.33
N GLN A 276 31.94 -23.06 38.27
CA GLN A 276 31.92 -24.53 38.37
C GLN A 276 33.32 -25.15 38.55
N GLY A 277 34.40 -24.34 38.59
CA GLY A 277 35.78 -24.82 38.66
C GLY A 277 36.29 -25.49 37.37
N GLN A 278 35.48 -25.51 36.30
CA GLN A 278 35.76 -26.19 35.03
C GLN A 278 36.72 -25.40 34.10
N THR A 279 37.19 -24.22 34.52
CA THR A 279 37.99 -23.35 33.66
C THR A 279 38.99 -22.51 34.47
N SER A 280 40.27 -22.68 34.14
CA SER A 280 41.37 -21.80 34.56
C SER A 280 41.70 -20.77 33.47
N GLY A 281 42.50 -19.76 33.82
CA GLY A 281 42.99 -18.76 32.85
C GLY A 281 42.10 -17.53 32.65
N LEU A 282 41.23 -17.20 33.61
CA LEU A 282 40.29 -16.07 33.53
C LEU A 282 40.97 -14.74 33.11
N ILE A 283 42.17 -14.49 33.66
CA ILE A 283 42.98 -13.27 33.45
C ILE A 283 43.50 -13.13 32.00
N TRP A 284 43.45 -14.17 31.16
CA TRP A 284 43.74 -14.05 29.73
C TRP A 284 42.52 -14.31 28.84
N LYS A 285 41.61 -15.21 29.24
CA LYS A 285 40.43 -15.57 28.44
C LYS A 285 39.46 -14.40 28.27
N LEU A 286 39.09 -13.71 29.35
CA LEU A 286 38.18 -12.57 29.28
C LEU A 286 38.81 -11.39 28.50
N PRO A 287 40.06 -10.96 28.77
CA PRO A 287 40.70 -9.93 27.95
C PRO A 287 40.85 -10.29 26.48
N LEU A 288 41.11 -11.55 26.13
CA LEU A 288 41.16 -11.99 24.73
C LEU A 288 39.79 -11.89 24.06
N THR A 289 38.71 -12.31 24.73
CA THR A 289 37.33 -12.13 24.22
C THR A 289 37.00 -10.66 24.00
N ILE A 290 37.33 -9.78 24.96
CA ILE A 290 37.07 -8.34 24.84
C ILE A 290 37.95 -7.69 23.75
N ALA A 291 39.21 -8.10 23.59
CA ALA A 291 40.07 -7.62 22.51
C ALA A 291 39.49 -7.94 21.12
N VAL A 292 38.98 -9.16 20.91
CA VAL A 292 38.34 -9.52 19.64
C VAL A 292 37.04 -8.74 19.44
N TRP A 293 36.15 -8.75 20.44
CA TRP A 293 34.86 -8.05 20.39
C TRP A 293 35.03 -6.54 20.09
N ALA A 294 35.99 -5.87 20.73
CA ALA A 294 36.28 -4.44 20.55
C ALA A 294 36.78 -4.04 19.14
N ASN A 295 36.89 -4.97 18.18
CA ASN A 295 37.11 -4.69 16.74
C ASN A 295 35.87 -4.94 15.87
N PHE A 296 34.90 -5.69 16.37
CA PHE A 296 33.61 -5.90 15.71
C PHE A 296 32.58 -4.86 16.12
N ASP A 297 32.60 -4.41 17.37
CA ASP A 297 31.49 -3.63 17.94
C ASP A 297 31.97 -2.67 19.05
N PRO A 298 31.46 -1.42 19.11
CA PRO A 298 31.79 -0.48 20.17
C PRO A 298 31.26 -0.86 21.55
N HIS A 299 30.20 -1.66 21.66
CA HIS A 299 29.56 -2.06 22.92
C HIS A 299 30.34 -3.13 23.72
N ALA A 300 31.57 -3.47 23.33
CA ALA A 300 32.50 -4.33 24.10
C ALA A 300 32.72 -3.87 25.56
N TYR A 301 32.44 -2.60 25.90
CA TYR A 301 32.42 -2.12 27.27
C TYR A 301 31.36 -2.83 28.15
N LEU A 302 30.25 -3.32 27.58
CA LEU A 302 29.23 -4.09 28.29
C LEU A 302 29.80 -5.41 28.82
N GLY A 303 30.71 -6.05 28.08
CA GLY A 303 31.47 -7.20 28.55
C GLY A 303 32.37 -6.85 29.74
N VAL A 304 33.08 -5.72 29.69
CA VAL A 304 33.92 -5.25 30.80
C VAL A 304 33.06 -4.91 32.04
N LEU A 305 31.93 -4.22 31.85
CA LEU A 305 30.95 -3.89 32.88
C LEU A 305 30.38 -5.15 33.53
N THR A 306 30.02 -6.17 32.74
CA THR A 306 29.57 -7.49 33.21
C THR A 306 30.58 -8.13 34.15
N VAL A 307 31.86 -8.16 33.77
CA VAL A 307 32.93 -8.75 34.59
C VAL A 307 33.16 -7.93 35.86
N GLY A 308 33.02 -6.60 35.82
CA GLY A 308 33.09 -5.71 36.98
C GLY A 308 31.94 -5.90 37.98
N LEU A 309 30.70 -5.94 37.49
CA LEU A 309 29.50 -6.21 38.30
C LEU A 309 29.53 -7.61 38.92
N PHE A 310 30.05 -8.60 38.20
CA PHE A 310 30.28 -9.94 38.70
C PHE A 310 31.37 -9.94 39.80
N ALA A 311 32.49 -9.24 39.60
CA ALA A 311 33.55 -9.09 40.60
C ALA A 311 33.05 -8.42 41.90
N LEU A 312 32.16 -7.42 41.78
CA LEU A 312 31.48 -6.79 42.90
C LEU A 312 30.61 -7.79 43.68
N GLY A 313 29.84 -8.63 42.98
CA GLY A 313 29.00 -9.66 43.61
C GLY A 313 29.81 -10.78 44.29
N VAL A 314 30.94 -11.20 43.70
CA VAL A 314 31.89 -12.12 44.37
C VAL A 314 32.49 -11.48 45.64
N GLN A 315 32.78 -10.18 45.61
CA GLN A 315 33.29 -9.46 46.79
C GLN A 315 32.21 -9.32 47.88
N LEU A 316 30.94 -9.11 47.51
CA LEU A 316 29.79 -9.09 48.43
C LEU A 316 29.44 -10.49 48.98
N GLN A 317 29.66 -11.55 48.20
CA GLN A 317 29.57 -12.94 48.67
C GLN A 317 30.64 -13.21 49.74
N ARG A 318 31.89 -12.79 49.50
CA ARG A 318 33.00 -12.92 50.45
C ARG A 318 32.74 -12.16 51.75
N SER A 319 32.35 -10.88 51.69
CA SER A 319 32.14 -10.06 52.89
C SER A 319 30.95 -10.50 53.76
N ARG A 320 30.05 -11.34 53.21
CA ARG A 320 28.91 -11.95 53.92
C ARG A 320 29.13 -13.41 54.33
N SER A 321 30.31 -14.00 54.05
CA SER A 321 30.63 -15.38 54.44
C SER A 321 31.45 -15.45 55.72
N ALA A 322 30.85 -15.96 56.80
CA ALA A 322 31.53 -16.14 58.09
C ALA A 322 32.27 -17.48 58.23
N ASN A 323 32.04 -18.43 57.32
CA ASN A 323 32.66 -19.75 57.32
C ASN A 323 33.34 -20.06 55.97
N GLN A 324 34.30 -20.98 56.01
CA GLN A 324 35.13 -21.40 54.87
C GLN A 324 34.55 -22.62 54.12
N SER A 325 33.34 -23.05 54.47
CA SER A 325 32.68 -24.29 54.02
C SER A 325 31.80 -24.17 52.77
N ASP A 326 31.42 -22.96 52.37
CA ASP A 326 30.18 -22.76 51.60
C ASP A 326 30.33 -22.97 50.07
N GLY A 327 31.48 -23.44 49.58
CA GLY A 327 31.71 -23.83 48.18
C GLY A 327 33.14 -23.58 47.68
N PRO A 328 33.41 -23.76 46.37
CA PRO A 328 34.70 -23.39 45.80
C PRO A 328 34.97 -21.89 45.96
N ALA A 329 36.11 -21.54 46.56
CA ALA A 329 36.45 -20.17 46.91
C ALA A 329 36.86 -19.35 45.67
N ILE A 330 35.86 -18.86 44.92
CA ILE A 330 36.05 -17.98 43.75
C ILE A 330 37.02 -16.85 44.10
N ASP A 331 38.10 -16.69 43.31
CA ASP A 331 39.06 -15.64 43.60
C ASP A 331 38.67 -14.27 43.06
N ALA A 332 38.21 -13.39 43.96
CA ALA A 332 37.91 -12.00 43.64
C ALA A 332 39.14 -11.23 43.12
N SER A 333 40.36 -11.55 43.56
CA SER A 333 41.55 -10.87 43.00
C SER A 333 41.75 -11.22 41.53
N SER A 334 41.56 -12.49 41.16
CA SER A 334 41.55 -12.97 39.78
C SER A 334 40.45 -12.32 38.94
N VAL A 335 39.20 -12.19 39.44
CA VAL A 335 38.13 -11.52 38.68
C VAL A 335 38.39 -10.01 38.51
N TRP A 336 38.79 -9.30 39.56
CA TRP A 336 39.13 -7.87 39.45
C TRP A 336 40.34 -7.62 38.53
N LYS A 337 41.35 -8.50 38.54
CA LYS A 337 42.45 -8.46 37.55
C LYS A 337 41.92 -8.69 36.14
N ALA A 338 41.05 -9.68 35.93
CA ALA A 338 40.45 -9.94 34.63
C ALA A 338 39.63 -8.73 34.14
N ALA A 339 38.85 -8.06 35.00
CA ALA A 339 38.12 -6.84 34.66
C ALA A 339 39.05 -5.71 34.21
N VAL A 340 40.08 -5.40 34.99
CA VAL A 340 41.04 -4.32 34.68
C VAL A 340 41.84 -4.62 33.41
N VAL A 341 42.31 -5.86 33.22
CA VAL A 341 43.03 -6.24 31.99
C VAL A 341 42.08 -6.26 30.79
N SER A 342 40.78 -6.55 30.97
CA SER A 342 39.78 -6.46 29.89
C SER A 342 39.50 -5.02 29.47
N LEU A 343 39.49 -4.07 30.41
CA LEU A 343 39.40 -2.64 30.06
C LEU A 343 40.61 -2.18 29.22
N PHE A 344 41.82 -2.62 29.57
CA PHE A 344 43.01 -2.36 28.75
C PHE A 344 43.01 -3.12 27.41
N ALA A 345 42.31 -4.26 27.31
CA ALA A 345 42.21 -5.03 26.07
C ALA A 345 41.42 -4.31 24.96
N MET A 346 40.54 -3.37 25.31
CA MET A 346 39.85 -2.49 24.34
C MET A 346 40.81 -1.53 23.61
N LEU A 347 42.05 -1.34 24.10
CA LEU A 347 43.11 -0.64 23.36
C LEU A 347 43.66 -1.45 22.17
N ILE A 348 43.24 -2.71 22.00
CA ILE A 348 43.57 -3.52 20.82
C ILE A 348 42.51 -3.24 19.74
N ASN A 349 42.51 -2.01 19.22
CA ASN A 349 41.65 -1.52 18.13
C ASN A 349 42.43 -0.44 17.35
N PRO A 350 42.23 -0.25 16.02
CA PRO A 350 42.89 0.81 15.25
C PRO A 350 42.67 2.23 15.79
N ALA A 351 41.52 2.49 16.42
CA ALA A 351 41.19 3.72 17.13
C ALA A 351 41.10 3.46 18.66
N PRO A 352 42.22 3.21 19.35
CA PRO A 352 42.23 2.63 20.70
C PRO A 352 41.58 3.54 21.76
N VAL A 353 41.76 4.85 21.64
CA VAL A 353 41.13 5.85 22.53
C VAL A 353 39.63 5.91 22.29
N ALA A 354 39.17 5.80 21.04
CA ALA A 354 37.75 5.81 20.71
C ALA A 354 37.05 4.55 21.22
N SER A 355 37.70 3.38 21.11
CA SER A 355 37.18 2.11 21.65
C SER A 355 37.03 2.15 23.18
N VAL A 356 38.06 2.59 23.93
CA VAL A 356 37.96 2.72 25.40
C VAL A 356 36.92 3.78 25.84
N LEU A 357 36.69 4.82 25.06
CA LEU A 357 35.68 5.85 25.34
C LEU A 357 34.27 5.52 24.83
N SER A 358 34.06 4.37 24.17
CA SER A 358 32.77 3.90 23.62
C SER A 358 31.57 4.19 24.53
N ALA A 359 31.56 3.70 25.77
CA ALA A 359 30.49 3.94 26.74
C ALA A 359 30.13 5.42 26.96
N ALA A 360 31.13 6.31 26.96
CA ALA A 360 30.94 7.75 27.16
C ALA A 360 30.43 8.46 25.89
N THR A 361 30.75 7.91 24.71
CA THR A 361 30.21 8.36 23.42
C THR A 361 28.81 7.84 23.14
N THR A 362 28.48 6.60 23.50
CA THR A 362 27.19 6.00 23.18
C THR A 362 26.05 6.67 23.96
N TYR A 363 26.14 6.73 25.29
CA TYR A 363 25.13 7.42 26.10
C TYR A 363 25.28 8.95 26.11
N GLY A 364 26.44 9.49 25.72
CA GLY A 364 26.76 10.93 25.80
C GLY A 364 26.85 11.69 24.47
N VAL A 365 26.61 11.01 23.34
CA VAL A 365 26.61 11.57 21.98
C VAL A 365 25.58 10.85 21.11
N GLU A 366 25.70 9.53 20.98
CA GLU A 366 24.98 8.74 19.97
C GLU A 366 23.48 8.64 20.29
N TYR A 367 23.11 8.17 21.48
CA TYR A 367 21.69 8.04 21.86
C TYR A 367 21.01 9.40 22.05
N PRO A 368 21.62 10.43 22.70
CA PRO A 368 21.02 11.77 22.77
C PRO A 368 20.87 12.45 21.40
N GLY A 369 21.78 12.19 20.45
CA GLY A 369 21.69 12.69 19.07
C GLY A 369 20.53 12.04 18.30
N MET A 370 20.46 10.70 18.33
CA MET A 370 19.32 9.94 17.79
C MET A 370 17.98 10.40 18.38
N ALA A 371 17.92 10.61 19.70
CA ALA A 371 16.68 10.95 20.41
C ALA A 371 16.16 12.37 20.13
N GLN A 372 17.04 13.30 19.73
CA GLN A 372 16.71 14.68 19.37
C GLN A 372 16.37 14.86 17.88
N MET A 373 16.84 13.95 17.01
CA MET A 373 16.52 13.85 15.57
C MET A 373 15.04 13.46 15.30
N ARG A 374 14.08 14.26 15.77
CA ARG A 374 12.65 13.99 15.62
C ARG A 374 12.18 14.09 14.16
N PRO A 375 11.08 13.41 13.78
CA PRO A 375 10.40 13.66 12.51
C PRO A 375 9.94 15.12 12.38
N LEU A 376 10.01 15.66 11.17
CA LEU A 376 9.67 17.06 10.87
C LEU A 376 8.14 17.27 10.69
N SER A 377 7.38 16.18 10.56
CA SER A 377 5.92 16.15 10.47
C SER A 377 5.28 15.84 11.83
N SER A 378 4.30 16.63 12.25
CA SER A 378 3.60 16.49 13.54
C SER A 378 2.51 15.40 13.58
N SER A 379 2.39 14.56 12.56
CA SER A 379 1.32 13.56 12.40
C SER A 379 1.87 12.13 12.25
N ASP A 380 1.77 11.38 13.36
CA ASP A 380 1.78 9.91 13.45
C ASP A 380 3.01 9.14 12.92
N LEU A 381 4.16 9.36 13.56
CA LEU A 381 4.65 8.40 14.57
C LEU A 381 5.59 9.15 15.53
N LEU A 382 5.38 9.04 16.84
CA LEU A 382 6.15 9.85 17.81
C LEU A 382 7.63 9.46 17.94
N LEU A 383 7.97 8.25 17.48
CA LEU A 383 9.31 7.67 17.43
C LEU A 383 9.41 6.92 16.08
N ASP A 384 10.43 7.18 15.25
CA ASP A 384 10.48 6.74 13.84
C ASP A 384 10.91 5.27 13.68
N GLY A 385 10.19 4.34 14.33
CA GLY A 385 10.60 2.94 14.51
C GLY A 385 11.85 2.75 15.40
N ARG A 386 12.44 3.85 15.88
CA ARG A 386 13.70 3.92 16.63
C ARG A 386 13.47 4.14 18.14
N THR A 387 12.56 3.36 18.71
CA THR A 387 12.23 3.30 20.16
C THR A 387 13.43 2.94 21.04
N GLU A 388 14.38 2.17 20.50
CA GLU A 388 15.56 1.63 21.18
C GLU A 388 16.48 2.66 21.87
N TYR A 389 16.59 3.89 21.36
CA TYR A 389 17.43 4.95 21.94
C TYR A 389 16.78 5.72 23.09
N TYR A 390 15.53 5.38 23.45
CA TYR A 390 14.76 6.05 24.49
C TYR A 390 14.71 5.22 25.78
N SER A 391 14.47 5.88 26.90
CA SER A 391 14.28 5.22 28.20
C SER A 391 12.88 4.59 28.29
N MET A 392 12.77 3.48 29.03
CA MET A 392 11.50 2.81 29.32
C MET A 392 10.44 3.69 29.99
N TRP A 393 10.81 4.86 30.53
CA TRP A 393 9.86 5.83 31.10
C TRP A 393 9.08 6.65 30.06
N VAL A 394 9.48 6.62 28.78
CA VAL A 394 8.76 7.31 27.70
C VAL A 394 7.49 6.53 27.36
N ALA A 395 6.33 7.13 27.63
CA ALA A 395 5.03 6.47 27.47
C ALA A 395 4.77 5.96 26.03
N ASP A 396 5.33 6.62 25.01
CA ASP A 396 5.20 6.23 23.61
C ASP A 396 5.87 4.89 23.28
N VAL A 397 6.92 4.49 24.02
CA VAL A 397 7.58 3.17 23.87
C VAL A 397 6.58 2.03 24.15
N TRP A 398 5.63 2.25 25.05
CA TRP A 398 4.63 1.26 25.47
C TRP A 398 3.27 1.43 24.77
N ARG A 399 3.15 2.34 23.79
CA ARG A 399 1.96 2.43 22.92
C ARG A 399 1.95 1.35 21.84
N GLY A 400 3.12 0.87 21.42
CA GLY A 400 3.27 -0.34 20.62
C GLY A 400 3.45 -1.58 21.51
N PHE A 401 2.80 -2.68 21.17
CA PHE A 401 3.07 -3.98 21.78
C PHE A 401 4.10 -4.72 20.91
N GLU A 402 5.37 -4.67 21.30
CA GLU A 402 6.49 -5.37 20.65
C GLU A 402 6.83 -6.64 21.44
N PHE A 403 6.82 -7.80 20.79
CA PHE A 403 7.04 -9.10 21.44
C PHE A 403 8.38 -9.14 22.20
N GLY A 404 9.45 -8.59 21.62
CA GLY A 404 10.79 -8.61 22.22
C GLY A 404 10.88 -7.83 23.53
N TYR A 405 10.26 -6.65 23.63
CA TYR A 405 10.26 -5.85 24.85
C TYR A 405 9.54 -6.57 26.00
N VAL A 406 8.39 -7.17 25.68
CA VAL A 406 7.59 -7.95 26.64
C VAL A 406 8.34 -9.20 27.09
N SER A 407 9.02 -9.91 26.19
CA SER A 407 9.84 -11.08 26.51
C SER A 407 11.05 -10.71 27.40
N GLY A 408 11.75 -9.61 27.09
CA GLY A 408 12.92 -9.13 27.83
C GLY A 408 12.59 -8.72 29.27
N VAL A 409 11.55 -7.90 29.46
CA VAL A 409 11.09 -7.54 30.81
C VAL A 409 10.62 -8.76 31.58
N SER A 410 9.97 -9.73 30.92
CA SER A 410 9.48 -10.94 31.57
C SER A 410 10.60 -11.84 32.10
N ILE A 411 11.68 -12.06 31.34
CA ILE A 411 12.82 -12.84 31.86
C ILE A 411 13.56 -12.10 32.99
N ILE A 412 13.65 -10.77 32.96
CA ILE A 412 14.21 -9.97 34.07
C ILE A 412 13.36 -10.14 35.34
N VAL A 413 12.02 -10.02 35.24
CA VAL A 413 11.11 -10.22 36.37
C VAL A 413 11.19 -11.65 36.91
N ILE A 414 11.22 -12.66 36.04
CA ILE A 414 11.40 -14.07 36.42
C ILE A 414 12.74 -14.27 37.14
N ALA A 415 13.83 -13.69 36.65
CA ALA A 415 15.15 -13.79 37.29
C ALA A 415 15.16 -13.18 38.69
N VAL A 416 14.57 -11.99 38.87
CA VAL A 416 14.41 -11.37 40.20
C VAL A 416 13.59 -12.25 41.14
N ILE A 417 12.46 -12.81 40.68
CA ILE A 417 11.61 -13.70 41.48
C ILE A 417 12.37 -14.97 41.88
N VAL A 418 13.07 -15.62 40.96
CA VAL A 418 13.82 -16.86 41.22
C VAL A 418 14.98 -16.61 42.19
N LEU A 419 15.70 -15.50 42.07
CA LEU A 419 16.75 -15.11 43.04
C LEU A 419 16.16 -14.84 44.44
N LEU A 420 14.99 -14.18 44.52
CA LEU A 420 14.27 -13.91 45.77
C LEU A 420 13.67 -15.17 46.42
N ILE A 421 13.39 -16.22 45.65
CA ILE A 421 12.98 -17.54 46.15
C ILE A 421 14.21 -18.35 46.59
N GLY A 422 15.22 -18.47 45.74
CA GLY A 422 16.39 -19.32 45.96
C GLY A 422 17.30 -18.86 47.10
N ARG A 423 17.41 -17.55 47.33
CA ARG A 423 18.15 -16.86 48.42
C ARG A 423 19.55 -17.40 48.72
N ASP A 424 20.25 -17.96 47.73
CA ASP A 424 21.60 -18.50 47.92
C ASP A 424 22.64 -17.37 47.84
N ARG A 425 23.66 -17.41 48.71
CA ARG A 425 24.81 -16.51 48.62
C ARG A 425 25.63 -16.75 47.35
N ARG A 426 25.58 -17.96 46.80
CA ARG A 426 26.25 -18.37 45.55
C ARG A 426 25.72 -17.64 44.32
N ASP A 427 24.49 -17.09 44.39
CA ASP A 427 23.87 -16.37 43.29
C ASP A 427 24.13 -14.84 43.34
N LEU A 428 24.83 -14.33 44.37
CA LEU A 428 25.17 -12.90 44.50
C LEU A 428 25.94 -12.31 43.30
N PRO A 429 26.92 -13.01 42.66
CA PRO A 429 27.56 -12.54 41.43
C PRO A 429 26.59 -12.33 40.25
N TRP A 430 25.58 -13.20 40.13
CA TRP A 430 24.56 -13.08 39.09
C TRP A 430 23.53 -12.01 39.44
N ALA A 431 23.15 -11.88 40.71
CA ALA A 431 22.22 -10.86 41.18
C ALA A 431 22.75 -9.42 41.01
N THR A 432 24.05 -9.17 41.26
CA THR A 432 24.65 -7.83 41.00
C THR A 432 24.79 -7.53 39.52
N THR A 433 25.13 -8.53 38.71
CA THR A 433 25.22 -8.39 37.26
C THR A 433 23.85 -8.09 36.64
N LEU A 434 22.81 -8.82 37.06
CA LEU A 434 21.42 -8.58 36.67
C LEU A 434 20.96 -7.18 37.07
N LEU A 435 21.20 -6.76 38.33
CA LEU A 435 20.79 -5.45 38.80
C LEU A 435 21.42 -4.30 38.00
N GLY A 436 22.71 -4.43 37.64
CA GLY A 436 23.40 -3.44 36.83
C GLY A 436 22.86 -3.35 35.40
N MET A 437 22.70 -4.48 34.71
CA MET A 437 22.20 -4.47 33.33
C MET A 437 20.71 -4.17 33.23
N ALA A 438 19.88 -4.59 34.19
CA ALA A 438 18.47 -4.20 34.24
C ALA A 438 18.29 -2.70 34.50
N LEU A 439 19.15 -2.08 35.31
CA LEU A 439 19.17 -0.61 35.49
C LEU A 439 19.57 0.09 34.18
N LEU A 440 20.54 -0.47 33.45
CA LEU A 440 21.00 0.06 32.17
C LEU A 440 19.87 0.00 31.10
N ALA A 441 19.17 -1.13 31.00
CA ALA A 441 18.00 -1.30 30.12
C ALA A 441 16.82 -0.36 30.44
N VAL A 442 16.63 0.02 31.71
CA VAL A 442 15.64 1.05 32.08
C VAL A 442 16.06 2.44 31.59
N LEU A 443 17.37 2.74 31.57
CA LEU A 443 17.89 4.03 31.08
C LEU A 443 17.91 4.11 29.55
N ALA A 444 18.27 3.03 28.84
CA ALA A 444 18.25 2.94 27.38
C ALA A 444 17.72 1.56 26.93
N LEU A 445 16.62 1.56 26.17
CA LEU A 445 15.89 0.34 25.82
C LEU A 445 16.71 -0.66 24.97
N HIS A 446 17.63 -0.17 24.13
CA HIS A 446 18.57 -0.98 23.34
C HIS A 446 19.37 -2.00 24.18
N GLU A 447 19.61 -1.72 25.46
CA GLU A 447 20.38 -2.59 26.38
C GLU A 447 19.55 -3.79 26.91
N LEU A 448 18.26 -3.87 26.57
CA LEU A 448 17.34 -4.90 27.05
C LEU A 448 17.74 -6.33 26.65
N PRO A 449 18.20 -6.65 25.44
CA PRO A 449 18.62 -8.01 25.06
C PRO A 449 19.87 -8.47 25.83
N VAL A 450 20.81 -7.56 26.09
CA VAL A 450 22.00 -7.80 26.93
C VAL A 450 21.57 -8.08 28.38
N ALA A 451 20.62 -7.30 28.92
CA ALA A 451 20.03 -7.57 30.22
C ALA A 451 19.24 -8.89 30.27
N ALA A 452 18.55 -9.26 29.18
CA ALA A 452 17.81 -10.52 29.05
C ALA A 452 18.73 -11.75 29.02
N LEU A 453 19.89 -11.67 28.36
CA LEU A 453 20.95 -12.69 28.43
C LEU A 453 21.43 -12.93 29.87
N VAL A 454 21.72 -11.85 30.62
CA VAL A 454 22.08 -11.96 32.05
C VAL A 454 20.94 -12.56 32.87
N ALA A 455 19.70 -12.12 32.61
CA ALA A 455 18.52 -12.62 33.30
C ALA A 455 18.30 -14.12 33.06
N ALA A 456 18.48 -14.62 31.83
CA ALA A 456 18.37 -16.05 31.54
C ALA A 456 19.42 -16.89 32.28
N VAL A 457 20.67 -16.41 32.37
CA VAL A 457 21.74 -17.09 33.13
C VAL A 457 21.49 -17.06 34.64
N ALA A 458 21.01 -15.93 35.16
CA ALA A 458 20.63 -15.78 36.57
C ALA A 458 19.43 -16.69 36.92
N ALA A 459 18.32 -16.59 36.18
CA ALA A 459 17.11 -17.38 36.37
C ALA A 459 17.35 -18.88 36.18
N GLY A 460 18.07 -19.27 35.12
CA GLY A 460 18.39 -20.65 34.81
C GLY A 460 19.22 -21.28 35.92
N THR A 461 20.37 -20.70 36.25
CA THR A 461 21.29 -21.32 37.22
C THR A 461 20.79 -21.24 38.67
N ALA A 462 20.17 -20.13 39.10
CA ALA A 462 19.57 -20.04 40.43
C ALA A 462 18.32 -20.95 40.55
N GLY A 463 17.52 -21.06 39.49
CA GLY A 463 16.36 -21.96 39.43
C GLY A 463 16.77 -23.43 39.54
N GLN A 464 17.81 -23.86 38.80
CA GLN A 464 18.40 -25.20 38.95
C GLN A 464 18.95 -25.45 40.37
N ARG A 465 19.71 -24.49 40.94
CA ARG A 465 20.21 -24.58 42.33
C ARG A 465 19.10 -24.62 43.37
N TRP A 466 17.97 -23.97 43.13
CA TRP A 466 16.79 -24.03 44.01
C TRP A 466 16.06 -25.37 43.87
N TYR A 467 15.84 -25.85 42.64
CA TYR A 467 15.18 -27.13 42.37
C TYR A 467 15.91 -28.29 43.04
N GLY A 468 17.23 -28.41 42.83
CA GLY A 468 18.06 -29.46 43.43
C GLY A 468 18.23 -29.40 44.95
N ARG A 469 17.75 -28.33 45.61
CA ARG A 469 17.67 -28.22 47.08
C ARG A 469 16.25 -28.45 47.62
N SER A 470 15.23 -28.42 46.76
CA SER A 470 13.81 -28.39 47.16
C SER A 470 13.03 -29.65 46.77
N PHE A 471 13.52 -30.41 45.79
CA PHE A 471 12.88 -31.61 45.27
C PHE A 471 13.84 -32.80 45.30
N ARG A 472 13.28 -34.02 45.38
CA ARG A 472 14.04 -35.26 45.12
C ARG A 472 14.56 -35.24 43.68
N GLN A 473 15.71 -35.86 43.47
CA GLN A 473 16.34 -36.02 42.14
C GLN A 473 16.30 -37.49 41.66
N GLU A 474 15.82 -38.40 42.50
CA GLU A 474 15.40 -39.75 42.12
C GLU A 474 13.99 -39.62 41.51
N TYR A 475 13.73 -40.26 40.36
CA TYR A 475 12.40 -40.26 39.74
C TYR A 475 11.48 -41.29 40.41
N SER A 476 10.17 -40.99 40.47
CA SER A 476 9.13 -41.90 40.98
C SER A 476 8.04 -42.15 39.94
N ILE A 477 7.37 -43.30 40.10
CA ILE A 477 6.13 -43.66 39.40
C ILE A 477 4.91 -42.93 40.01
N ASP A 478 5.08 -42.26 41.16
CA ASP A 478 4.05 -41.48 41.83
C ASP A 478 3.36 -40.50 40.86
N THR A 479 2.04 -40.60 40.73
CA THR A 479 1.27 -39.91 39.68
C THR A 479 1.48 -38.39 39.69
N SER A 480 1.73 -37.78 40.85
CA SER A 480 2.06 -36.36 40.99
C SER A 480 3.44 -35.99 40.47
N GLU A 481 4.44 -36.87 40.61
CA GLU A 481 5.80 -36.63 40.11
C GLU A 481 5.89 -36.91 38.60
N VAL A 482 5.23 -37.97 38.12
CA VAL A 482 5.06 -38.23 36.68
C VAL A 482 4.32 -37.07 35.99
N LEU A 483 3.20 -36.59 36.56
CA LEU A 483 2.45 -35.44 36.03
C LEU A 483 3.28 -34.14 36.04
N PHE A 484 4.14 -33.93 37.05
CA PHE A 484 5.04 -32.78 37.07
C PHE A 484 6.16 -32.89 36.02
N SER A 485 6.82 -34.07 35.94
CA SER A 485 7.98 -34.33 35.09
C SER A 485 7.64 -34.40 33.60
N ARG A 486 6.61 -35.19 33.23
CA ARG A 486 6.09 -35.27 31.86
C ARG A 486 5.27 -34.03 31.50
N GLY A 487 4.30 -33.66 32.34
CA GLY A 487 3.37 -32.57 32.05
C GLY A 487 4.04 -31.20 31.92
N GLY A 488 5.03 -30.89 32.77
CA GLY A 488 5.81 -29.65 32.66
C GLY A 488 6.56 -29.56 31.32
N ARG A 489 7.17 -30.65 30.87
CA ARG A 489 7.86 -30.73 29.56
C ARG A 489 6.89 -30.68 28.39
N ALA A 490 5.78 -31.44 28.43
CA ALA A 490 4.77 -31.44 27.39
C ALA A 490 4.16 -30.05 27.17
N VAL A 491 3.80 -29.34 28.26
CA VAL A 491 3.35 -27.93 28.18
C VAL A 491 4.44 -27.04 27.60
N THR A 492 5.72 -27.27 27.92
CA THR A 492 6.82 -26.48 27.35
C THR A 492 7.00 -26.73 25.85
N VAL A 493 6.95 -27.99 25.39
CA VAL A 493 7.02 -28.35 23.96
C VAL A 493 5.86 -27.73 23.19
N LEU A 494 4.63 -27.85 23.70
CA LEU A 494 3.45 -27.22 23.11
C LEU A 494 3.56 -25.69 23.09
N SER A 495 4.12 -25.07 24.14
CA SER A 495 4.35 -23.61 24.17
C SER A 495 5.39 -23.16 23.15
N PHE A 496 6.46 -23.94 22.96
CA PHE A 496 7.50 -23.64 21.97
C PHE A 496 6.99 -23.85 20.54
N ALA A 497 6.21 -24.91 20.30
CA ALA A 497 5.55 -25.16 19.02
C ALA A 497 4.53 -24.06 18.69
N ALA A 498 3.71 -23.63 19.65
CA ALA A 498 2.79 -22.52 19.49
C ALA A 498 3.52 -21.19 19.21
N LEU A 499 4.63 -20.91 19.91
CA LEU A 499 5.42 -19.71 19.65
C LEU A 499 6.03 -19.70 18.25
N GLY A 500 6.63 -20.82 17.82
CA GLY A 500 7.17 -20.96 16.47
C GLY A 500 6.08 -20.88 15.40
N PHE A 501 4.90 -21.42 15.68
CA PHE A 501 3.73 -21.29 14.81
C PHE A 501 3.27 -19.83 14.67
N TYR A 502 3.04 -19.11 15.77
CA TYR A 502 2.66 -17.69 15.73
C TYR A 502 3.73 -16.79 15.07
N ALA A 503 5.01 -17.19 15.13
CA ALA A 503 6.09 -16.50 14.45
C ALA A 503 6.05 -16.73 12.92
N VAL A 504 5.88 -17.97 12.45
CA VAL A 504 5.73 -18.30 11.02
C VAL A 504 4.42 -17.77 10.44
N ALA A 505 3.37 -17.70 11.26
CA ALA A 505 2.10 -17.10 10.95
C ALA A 505 2.10 -15.56 10.91
N ASP A 506 3.24 -14.93 11.23
CA ASP A 506 3.43 -13.48 11.36
C ASP A 506 2.46 -12.79 12.36
N GLN A 507 1.79 -13.57 13.22
CA GLN A 507 0.90 -13.06 14.26
C GLN A 507 1.66 -12.52 15.49
N LEU A 508 2.97 -12.76 15.60
CA LEU A 508 3.80 -12.09 16.60
C LEU A 508 4.20 -10.70 16.10
N PRO A 509 3.76 -9.61 16.75
CA PRO A 509 4.21 -8.27 16.41
C PRO A 509 5.70 -8.16 16.73
N THR A 510 6.47 -8.08 15.64
CA THR A 510 7.91 -8.20 15.57
C THR A 510 8.42 -7.27 14.48
N ARG A 511 9.52 -6.57 14.74
CA ARG A 511 10.11 -5.54 13.85
C ARG A 511 10.25 -5.94 12.36
N SER A 512 10.51 -7.22 12.07
CA SER A 512 10.65 -7.74 10.69
C SER A 512 9.95 -9.10 10.58
N PRO A 513 9.24 -9.40 9.47
CA PRO A 513 8.61 -10.70 9.27
C PRO A 513 9.65 -11.82 9.08
N ILE A 514 9.21 -13.07 9.25
CA ILE A 514 10.02 -14.25 8.91
C ILE A 514 10.12 -14.39 7.38
N GLY A 515 11.34 -14.54 6.89
CA GLY A 515 11.67 -14.59 5.47
C GLY A 515 13.17 -14.42 5.22
N MET A 516 13.55 -14.39 3.94
CA MET A 516 14.94 -14.15 3.51
C MET A 516 15.04 -12.87 2.68
N GLY A 517 16.24 -12.29 2.65
CA GLY A 517 16.54 -11.07 1.91
C GLY A 517 16.07 -9.79 2.61
N PHE A 518 16.04 -8.69 1.85
CA PHE A 518 15.47 -7.43 2.30
C PHE A 518 13.94 -7.52 2.39
N GLU A 519 13.35 -6.75 3.31
CA GLU A 519 11.90 -6.54 3.35
C GLU A 519 11.44 -5.87 2.04
N ALA A 520 10.30 -6.29 1.49
CA ALA A 520 9.84 -5.82 0.19
C ALA A 520 9.71 -4.29 0.10
N ASP A 521 9.37 -3.61 1.21
CA ASP A 521 9.32 -2.15 1.25
C ASP A 521 10.69 -1.48 1.28
N LEU A 522 11.70 -2.08 1.91
CA LEU A 522 13.09 -1.59 1.82
C LEU A 522 13.66 -1.85 0.43
N LYS A 523 13.45 -3.04 -0.12
CA LYS A 523 13.89 -3.42 -1.47
C LYS A 523 13.32 -2.49 -2.54
N THR A 524 12.00 -2.30 -2.57
CA THR A 524 11.33 -1.30 -3.43
C THR A 524 11.88 0.12 -3.25
N THR A 525 12.37 0.46 -2.05
CA THR A 525 12.99 1.77 -1.79
C THR A 525 14.40 1.88 -2.37
N MET A 526 15.19 0.81 -2.34
CA MET A 526 16.53 0.77 -2.94
C MET A 526 16.41 0.76 -4.47
N ASP A 527 15.61 -0.15 -5.01
CA ASP A 527 15.46 -0.36 -6.46
C ASP A 527 14.92 0.91 -7.16
N SER A 528 14.00 1.65 -6.54
CA SER A 528 13.52 2.92 -7.12
C SER A 528 14.49 4.07 -6.91
N LEU A 529 15.17 4.18 -5.76
CA LEU A 529 16.15 5.24 -5.53
C LEU A 529 17.36 5.12 -6.47
N GLU A 530 17.73 3.93 -6.92
CA GLU A 530 18.74 3.77 -7.97
C GLU A 530 18.33 4.49 -9.26
N THR A 531 17.05 4.42 -9.64
CA THR A 531 16.51 5.10 -10.82
C THR A 531 16.34 6.60 -10.56
N GLU A 532 15.78 7.00 -9.41
CA GLU A 532 15.54 8.40 -9.04
C GLU A 532 16.84 9.22 -8.90
N LEU A 533 17.93 8.58 -8.47
CA LEU A 533 19.26 9.19 -8.34
C LEU A 533 20.03 9.22 -9.67
N ALA A 534 19.79 8.26 -10.59
CA ALA A 534 20.42 8.25 -11.91
C ALA A 534 19.96 9.40 -12.84
N GLU A 535 18.88 10.10 -12.50
CA GLU A 535 18.47 11.35 -13.14
C GLU A 535 19.21 12.60 -12.62
N LEU A 536 19.98 12.48 -11.53
CA LEU A 536 20.80 13.57 -10.99
C LEU A 536 22.21 13.57 -11.61
N PRO A 537 22.90 14.72 -11.69
CA PRO A 537 24.28 14.76 -12.20
C PRO A 537 25.27 14.14 -11.21
N ASP A 538 26.27 13.41 -11.74
CA ASP A 538 27.15 12.49 -11.00
C ASP A 538 27.87 13.08 -9.76
N ASP A 539 28.19 14.39 -9.78
CA ASP A 539 28.98 15.08 -8.75
C ASP A 539 28.13 15.81 -7.66
N VAL A 540 26.81 15.63 -7.60
CA VAL A 540 25.94 16.52 -6.80
C VAL A 540 25.62 16.03 -5.38
N GLN A 541 25.91 16.88 -4.39
CA GLN A 541 25.50 16.70 -3.00
C GLN A 541 23.99 16.87 -2.79
N VAL A 542 23.40 15.96 -2.02
CA VAL A 542 21.96 15.91 -1.70
C VAL A 542 21.71 16.10 -0.20
N LEU A 543 20.95 17.13 0.18
CA LEU A 543 20.47 17.30 1.55
C LEU A 543 19.16 16.55 1.78
N HIS A 544 19.24 15.40 2.41
CA HIS A 544 18.09 14.59 2.82
C HIS A 544 17.42 15.10 4.11
N THR A 545 16.27 14.53 4.47
CA THR A 545 15.44 14.97 5.61
C THR A 545 15.48 14.03 6.83
N ARG A 546 15.89 12.77 6.64
CA ARG A 546 16.08 11.77 7.71
C ARG A 546 17.41 11.02 7.54
N MET A 547 18.03 10.60 8.65
CA MET A 547 19.31 9.85 8.63
C MET A 547 19.24 8.55 7.80
N SER A 548 18.09 7.87 7.76
CA SER A 548 17.95 6.65 6.94
C SER A 548 17.99 6.90 5.43
N GLN A 549 17.78 8.14 4.97
CA GLN A 549 18.08 8.52 3.59
C GLN A 549 19.59 8.69 3.36
N GLY A 550 20.36 9.10 4.38
CA GLY A 550 21.82 9.14 4.32
C GLY A 550 22.41 7.73 4.17
N ASP A 551 21.87 6.77 4.92
CA ASP A 551 22.18 5.34 4.77
C ASP A 551 21.92 4.84 3.32
N LEU A 552 20.87 5.34 2.67
CA LEU A 552 20.50 5.00 1.28
C LEU A 552 21.34 5.74 0.23
N LEU A 553 21.71 7.01 0.44
CA LEU A 553 22.65 7.71 -0.45
C LEU A 553 23.99 6.97 -0.51
N ILE A 554 24.52 6.57 0.66
CA ILE A 554 25.74 5.76 0.78
C ILE A 554 25.58 4.42 0.04
N TRP A 555 24.40 3.80 0.10
CA TRP A 555 24.14 2.56 -0.65
C TRP A 555 24.31 2.74 -2.16
N HIS A 556 23.80 3.84 -2.74
CA HIS A 556 23.93 4.17 -4.15
C HIS A 556 25.24 4.90 -4.51
N GLY A 557 26.20 5.00 -3.57
CA GLY A 557 27.55 5.54 -3.81
C GLY A 557 27.69 7.06 -3.64
N LEU A 558 26.62 7.77 -3.24
CA LEU A 558 26.66 9.20 -2.94
C LEU A 558 27.01 9.46 -1.47
N GLN A 559 27.64 10.59 -1.19
CA GLN A 559 27.98 10.98 0.18
C GLN A 559 26.77 11.54 0.94
N SER A 560 26.66 11.24 2.24
CA SER A 560 25.61 11.77 3.12
C SER A 560 26.00 13.10 3.81
N PHE A 561 25.00 13.84 4.32
CA PHE A 561 25.26 14.92 5.29
C PHE A 561 25.34 14.38 6.72
N VAL A 562 24.34 13.59 7.13
CA VAL A 562 24.32 12.81 8.38
C VAL A 562 23.69 11.46 8.06
N ASP A 563 24.37 10.39 8.41
CA ASP A 563 23.84 9.03 8.35
C ASP A 563 23.70 8.42 9.75
N SER A 564 23.24 7.17 9.84
CA SER A 564 23.00 6.48 11.11
C SER A 564 24.25 6.26 11.98
N ARG A 565 25.47 6.44 11.45
CA ARG A 565 26.71 6.53 12.24
C ARG A 565 26.76 7.88 12.97
N VAL A 566 25.87 8.15 13.92
CA VAL A 566 25.77 9.48 14.60
C VAL A 566 27.10 9.99 15.20
N ARG A 567 27.99 9.07 15.58
CA ARG A 567 29.25 9.33 16.30
C ARG A 567 30.18 10.41 15.70
N PRO A 568 30.58 10.41 14.40
CA PRO A 568 31.55 11.38 13.90
C PRO A 568 30.96 12.78 13.72
N PHE A 569 29.64 12.90 13.56
CA PHE A 569 28.95 14.18 13.34
C PHE A 569 28.86 15.08 14.59
N GLY A 570 29.33 14.60 15.75
CA GLY A 570 29.47 15.36 16.99
C GLY A 570 28.23 15.36 17.90
N ARG A 571 28.24 16.24 18.91
CA ARG A 571 27.12 16.40 19.86
C ARG A 571 26.10 17.40 19.35
N TYR A 572 24.83 17.02 19.32
CA TYR A 572 23.70 17.90 19.00
C TYR A 572 23.63 19.19 19.84
N GLU A 573 24.09 19.15 21.10
CA GLU A 573 24.18 20.33 21.98
C GLU A 573 25.22 21.38 21.53
N ASN A 574 26.15 21.03 20.63
CA ASN A 574 27.14 21.94 20.08
C ASN A 574 26.66 22.51 18.73
N PRO A 575 26.42 23.84 18.61
CA PRO A 575 25.97 24.46 17.37
C PRO A 575 26.92 24.27 16.17
N GLN A 576 28.21 24.03 16.42
CA GLN A 576 29.22 23.78 15.38
C GLN A 576 29.22 22.33 14.86
N SER A 577 28.50 21.41 15.52
CA SER A 577 28.45 20.01 15.10
C SER A 577 27.69 19.83 13.78
N ALA A 578 28.12 18.88 12.95
CA ALA A 578 27.42 18.55 11.70
C ALA A 578 25.99 18.08 11.98
N ILE A 579 25.77 17.33 13.07
CA ILE A 579 24.42 16.87 13.44
C ILE A 579 23.48 18.01 13.86
N HIS A 580 23.96 19.03 14.56
CA HIS A 580 23.16 20.22 14.87
C HIS A 580 22.88 21.05 13.62
N ARG A 581 23.92 21.35 12.83
CA ARG A 581 23.80 22.09 11.56
C ARG A 581 22.81 21.43 10.60
N PHE A 582 22.77 20.10 10.55
CA PHE A 582 21.80 19.35 9.77
C PHE A 582 20.35 19.57 10.24
N ASP A 583 20.09 19.55 11.56
CA ASP A 583 18.74 19.84 12.07
C ASP A 583 18.32 21.28 11.77
N VAL A 584 19.21 22.26 12.02
CA VAL A 584 18.99 23.66 11.67
C VAL A 584 18.64 23.80 10.18
N LEU A 585 19.43 23.19 9.28
CA LEU A 585 19.22 23.30 7.84
C LEU A 585 17.91 22.64 7.39
N ARG A 586 17.61 21.42 7.83
CA ARG A 586 16.39 20.70 7.41
C ARG A 586 15.10 21.34 7.93
N TRP A 587 15.15 22.11 9.01
CA TRP A 587 14.07 23.03 9.40
C TRP A 587 14.04 24.30 8.54
N SER A 588 15.20 24.91 8.30
CA SER A 588 15.30 26.21 7.60
C SER A 588 14.83 26.17 6.14
N ILE A 589 15.10 25.09 5.42
CA ILE A 589 14.64 24.91 4.03
C ILE A 589 13.10 24.85 3.90
N LEU A 590 12.38 24.54 4.98
CA LEU A 590 10.91 24.50 5.03
C LEU A 590 10.27 25.86 5.33
N GLY A 591 11.08 26.91 5.46
CA GLY A 591 10.65 28.25 5.88
C GLY A 591 10.49 28.39 7.40
N ALA A 592 10.66 29.62 7.88
CA ALA A 592 10.31 29.98 9.26
C ALA A 592 8.81 29.74 9.50
N PRO A 593 8.39 29.33 10.72
CA PRO A 593 6.97 29.28 11.06
C PRO A 593 6.39 30.70 10.98
N GLU A 594 5.19 30.82 10.44
CA GLU A 594 4.44 32.09 10.47
C GLU A 594 4.35 32.58 11.92
N GLN A 595 4.75 33.84 12.16
CA GLN A 595 4.19 34.56 13.30
C GLN A 595 2.68 34.65 13.05
N PRO A 596 1.82 34.19 13.98
CA PRO A 596 0.37 34.25 13.78
C PRO A 596 -0.01 35.72 13.57
N ALA A 597 -0.52 36.03 12.37
CA ALA A 597 -0.69 37.40 11.92
C ALA A 597 -1.56 38.18 12.92
N ALA A 598 -0.93 39.15 13.62
CA ALA A 598 -1.62 39.96 14.61
C ALA A 598 -2.83 40.65 13.95
N ALA A 599 -4.02 40.40 14.49
CA ALA A 599 -5.26 40.48 13.74
C ALA A 599 -5.46 41.82 13.00
N ALA A 600 -5.26 41.79 11.68
CA ALA A 600 -5.55 42.89 10.76
C ALA A 600 -7.07 43.03 10.54
N GLY A 601 -7.80 43.37 11.61
CA GLY A 601 -9.25 43.19 11.66
C GLY A 601 -9.93 43.81 12.88
N SER A 602 -9.78 45.11 13.11
CA SER A 602 -10.73 45.89 13.92
C SER A 602 -10.81 47.34 13.42
N PRO A 603 -12.02 47.87 13.12
CA PRO A 603 -12.20 49.22 12.60
C PRO A 603 -12.01 50.29 13.69
N ALA A 604 -11.76 51.53 13.26
CA ALA A 604 -11.45 52.64 14.16
C ALA A 604 -12.61 53.02 15.11
N GLY A 605 -12.25 53.27 16.37
CA GLY A 605 -13.11 53.89 17.39
C GLY A 605 -12.25 54.77 18.30
N ALA A 606 -12.70 55.99 18.59
CA ALA A 606 -11.87 57.01 19.25
C ALA A 606 -11.98 57.02 20.79
N GLY A 607 -10.89 57.37 21.46
CA GLY A 607 -10.80 57.62 22.91
C GLY A 607 -9.49 58.31 23.28
N ASP A 608 -9.53 59.26 24.23
CA ASP A 608 -8.42 60.20 24.50
C ASP A 608 -7.25 59.63 25.35
N PRO A 609 -6.03 60.20 25.24
CA PRO A 609 -4.86 59.78 25.99
C PRO A 609 -4.59 60.60 27.26
N ALA A 610 -4.61 59.98 28.44
CA ALA A 610 -3.90 60.45 29.64
C ALA A 610 -3.87 59.40 30.77
N ALA A 611 -2.68 59.11 31.32
CA ALA A 611 -2.38 59.10 32.77
C ALA A 611 -0.99 58.49 33.07
N ASP A 612 -0.26 59.18 33.96
CA ASP A 612 0.61 58.66 35.01
C ASP A 612 1.82 57.75 34.67
N SER A 613 2.94 58.46 34.48
CA SER A 613 4.25 58.24 35.15
C SER A 613 4.17 57.63 36.58
N GLU A 614 5.21 57.06 37.19
CA GLU A 614 6.65 57.38 37.12
C GLU A 614 7.54 56.29 37.78
N ALA A 615 8.87 56.47 37.74
CA ALA A 615 9.94 55.73 38.43
C ALA A 615 10.23 54.28 37.96
N ALA A 616 11.49 53.83 37.78
CA ALA A 616 12.79 54.40 38.18
C ALA A 616 13.87 54.21 37.08
N VAL A 617 14.96 54.99 37.15
CA VAL A 617 16.02 55.07 36.13
C VAL A 617 17.43 55.03 36.76
N ALA A 618 18.38 54.44 36.02
CA ALA A 618 19.86 54.45 36.20
C ALA A 618 20.47 53.64 37.36
N ASP A 619 21.09 52.51 37.02
CA ASP A 619 22.55 52.41 36.79
C ASP A 619 22.82 51.24 35.79
N GLY A 620 23.99 50.95 35.22
CA GLY A 620 25.32 51.57 35.39
C GLY A 620 26.44 50.97 34.51
N SER A 621 26.11 50.33 33.37
CA SER A 621 27.03 49.80 32.32
C SER A 621 28.07 48.70 32.67
N ALA A 622 27.90 47.50 32.09
CA ALA A 622 28.95 46.53 31.71
C ALA A 622 28.35 45.47 30.76
N ALA A 623 29.16 44.84 29.87
CA ALA A 623 28.91 43.64 29.03
C ALA A 623 27.45 43.36 28.57
N THR A 624 27.03 43.55 27.31
CA THR A 624 27.48 42.91 26.04
C THR A 624 27.25 41.38 25.99
N GLU A 625 26.61 40.91 24.91
CA GLU A 625 26.44 39.52 24.41
C GLU A 625 25.38 38.55 25.01
N GLU A 626 24.97 38.61 26.28
CA GLU A 626 24.04 37.58 26.84
C GLU A 626 22.52 37.81 26.60
N ALA A 627 22.10 38.78 25.78
CA ALA A 627 20.71 39.24 25.68
C ALA A 627 19.93 38.76 24.43
N ALA A 628 20.31 37.63 23.82
CA ALA A 628 19.70 37.13 22.58
C ALA A 628 18.88 35.82 22.71
N GLU A 629 19.04 35.06 23.80
CA GLU A 629 18.51 33.68 23.87
C GLU A 629 17.04 33.59 24.37
N ASP A 630 16.60 34.52 25.22
CA ASP A 630 15.40 34.37 26.05
C ASP A 630 14.06 34.86 25.40
N SER A 631 13.95 34.85 24.07
CA SER A 631 12.75 35.36 23.36
C SER A 631 12.26 34.54 22.16
N ASN A 632 12.42 33.22 22.18
CA ASN A 632 11.88 32.34 21.12
C ASN A 632 11.02 31.19 21.67
N SER A 633 9.79 31.51 22.11
CA SER A 633 8.80 30.57 22.65
C SER A 633 8.24 29.54 21.66
N SER A 634 8.82 29.43 20.47
CA SER A 634 8.54 28.38 19.48
C SER A 634 9.54 27.21 19.51
N GLY A 635 10.74 27.42 20.08
CA GLY A 635 11.75 26.37 20.30
C GLY A 635 12.31 25.69 19.04
N ARG A 636 12.21 26.31 17.86
CA ARG A 636 12.71 25.74 16.59
C ARG A 636 14.02 26.39 16.14
N LEU A 637 14.95 25.54 15.71
CA LEU A 637 16.22 25.94 15.10
C LEU A 637 15.98 26.49 13.69
N TYR A 638 16.63 27.62 13.36
CA TYR A 638 16.51 28.29 12.07
C TYR A 638 17.77 29.11 11.76
N ASP A 639 18.33 28.94 10.56
CA ASP A 639 19.45 29.70 10.01
C ASP A 639 18.91 30.78 9.04
N PRO A 640 19.04 32.09 9.33
CA PRO A 640 18.59 33.14 8.44
C PRO A 640 19.43 33.26 7.15
N GLU A 641 20.65 32.71 7.11
CA GLU A 641 21.51 32.68 5.92
C GLU A 641 21.49 31.32 5.20
N TRP A 642 20.53 30.44 5.49
CA TRP A 642 20.52 29.04 5.01
C TRP A 642 20.82 28.85 3.51
N LYS A 643 20.35 29.77 2.65
CA LYS A 643 20.62 29.75 1.20
C LYS A 643 22.10 29.84 0.86
N LYS A 644 22.82 30.69 1.58
CA LYS A 644 24.28 30.83 1.51
C LYS A 644 24.95 29.61 2.13
N THR A 645 24.49 29.15 3.30
CA THR A 645 25.00 27.94 3.95
C THR A 645 24.94 26.71 3.02
N LEU A 646 23.83 26.51 2.28
CA LEU A 646 23.71 25.46 1.25
C LEU A 646 24.67 25.66 0.07
N ALA A 647 24.86 26.90 -0.38
CA ALA A 647 25.76 27.21 -1.49
C ALA A 647 27.24 27.01 -1.11
N ASP A 648 27.64 27.42 0.10
CA ASP A 648 28.98 27.24 0.66
C ASP A 648 29.31 25.75 0.93
N LEU A 649 28.28 24.94 1.22
CA LEU A 649 28.39 23.47 1.33
C LEU A 649 28.54 22.79 -0.04
N GLY A 650 27.85 23.30 -1.07
CA GLY A 650 27.76 22.71 -2.41
C GLY A 650 26.44 22.02 -2.75
N VAL A 651 25.46 22.00 -1.82
CA VAL A 651 24.19 21.26 -1.95
C VAL A 651 23.42 21.67 -3.21
N GLY A 652 23.16 20.70 -4.09
CA GLY A 652 22.42 20.90 -5.34
C GLY A 652 20.94 20.51 -5.26
N TYR A 653 20.57 19.55 -4.42
CA TYR A 653 19.17 19.12 -4.24
C TYR A 653 18.81 18.90 -2.77
N ALA A 654 17.53 19.11 -2.43
CA ALA A 654 16.91 18.65 -1.19
C ALA A 654 16.01 17.43 -1.47
N MET A 655 16.12 16.37 -0.66
CA MET A 655 15.47 15.08 -0.88
C MET A 655 14.41 14.78 0.19
N ILE A 656 13.14 14.95 -0.18
CA ILE A 656 11.97 14.64 0.66
C ILE A 656 11.67 13.14 0.59
N ARG A 657 11.47 12.49 1.76
CA ARG A 657 11.14 11.06 1.82
C ARG A 657 9.66 10.80 1.56
N LEU A 658 9.37 9.93 0.59
CA LEU A 658 8.03 9.44 0.28
C LEU A 658 7.82 7.95 0.61
N SER A 659 8.89 7.15 0.65
CA SER A 659 8.88 5.73 1.03
C SER A 659 8.49 5.46 2.50
N PRO A 660 8.09 4.22 2.86
CA PRO A 660 8.01 3.71 4.24
C PRO A 660 9.39 3.67 4.96
N PRO A 661 9.49 3.34 6.26
CA PRO A 661 8.45 3.05 7.24
C PRO A 661 7.79 4.31 7.84
N GLY A 662 6.47 4.30 8.02
CA GLY A 662 5.68 5.46 8.46
C GLY A 662 5.17 6.34 7.31
N LYS A 663 4.48 7.44 7.64
CA LYS A 663 3.76 8.27 6.65
C LYS A 663 4.72 9.05 5.71
N PRO A 664 4.40 9.16 4.40
CA PRO A 664 5.14 10.00 3.45
C PRO A 664 5.14 11.49 3.85
N ALA A 665 6.22 12.22 3.57
CA ALA A 665 6.42 13.58 4.04
C ALA A 665 5.71 14.67 3.18
N TYR A 666 4.44 14.43 2.81
CA TYR A 666 3.67 15.32 1.92
C TYR A 666 3.59 16.78 2.40
N THR A 667 3.47 17.01 3.71
CA THR A 667 3.41 18.35 4.30
C THR A 667 4.72 19.14 4.15
N MET A 668 5.84 18.46 3.91
CA MET A 668 7.12 19.10 3.59
C MET A 668 7.21 19.43 2.10
N ALA A 669 6.82 18.50 1.22
CA ALA A 669 6.71 18.75 -0.21
C ALA A 669 5.78 19.94 -0.52
N GLN A 670 4.61 20.01 0.14
CA GLN A 670 3.65 21.12 0.02
C GLN A 670 4.26 22.48 0.40
N ARG A 671 5.12 22.55 1.42
CA ARG A 671 5.83 23.80 1.76
C ARG A 671 6.89 24.19 0.74
N LEU A 672 7.59 23.22 0.16
CA LEU A 672 8.55 23.49 -0.90
C LEU A 672 7.86 23.92 -2.20
N PHE A 673 6.71 23.35 -2.55
CA PHE A 673 5.87 23.84 -3.66
C PHE A 673 5.33 25.26 -3.45
N GLN A 674 5.10 25.66 -2.20
CA GLN A 674 4.68 27.03 -1.84
C GLN A 674 5.85 28.02 -1.76
N SER A 675 7.10 27.56 -1.87
CA SER A 675 8.30 28.38 -1.75
C SER A 675 8.84 28.79 -3.13
N PRO A 676 9.06 30.08 -3.40
CA PRO A 676 9.67 30.54 -4.66
C PRO A 676 11.18 30.19 -4.77
N ASP A 677 11.77 29.64 -3.71
CA ASP A 677 13.19 29.30 -3.63
C ASP A 677 13.51 27.90 -4.15
N TRP A 678 12.50 27.08 -4.49
CA TRP A 678 12.66 25.66 -4.82
C TRP A 678 11.88 25.26 -6.07
N VAL A 679 12.43 24.34 -6.85
CA VAL A 679 11.77 23.71 -8.01
C VAL A 679 11.89 22.19 -7.91
N MET A 680 10.78 21.47 -8.00
CA MET A 680 10.76 20.00 -8.06
C MET A 680 11.33 19.52 -9.40
N THR A 681 12.49 18.86 -9.36
CA THR A 681 13.20 18.37 -10.55
C THR A 681 12.98 16.87 -10.81
N ASN A 682 12.69 16.08 -9.77
CA ASN A 682 12.27 14.69 -9.89
C ASN A 682 11.26 14.34 -8.77
N ARG A 683 10.32 13.43 -9.06
CA ARG A 683 9.46 12.72 -8.11
C ARG A 683 9.33 11.28 -8.57
N GLY A 684 9.92 10.35 -7.81
CA GLY A 684 9.65 8.93 -7.92
C GLY A 684 8.76 8.39 -6.79
N PRO A 685 8.65 7.06 -6.67
CA PRO A 685 7.89 6.38 -5.62
C PRO A 685 8.55 6.38 -4.24
N SER A 686 9.84 6.75 -4.10
CA SER A 686 10.52 6.73 -2.80
C SER A 686 11.00 8.08 -2.30
N ALA A 687 11.34 9.01 -3.19
CA ALA A 687 11.68 10.37 -2.86
C ALA A 687 11.22 11.41 -3.90
N MET A 688 11.35 12.67 -3.50
CA MET A 688 11.12 13.84 -4.34
C MET A 688 12.28 14.81 -4.14
N PHE A 689 12.83 15.28 -5.25
CA PHE A 689 14.05 16.08 -5.31
C PHE A 689 13.72 17.51 -5.74
N PHE A 690 14.13 18.47 -4.93
CA PHE A 690 13.97 19.90 -5.19
C PHE A 690 15.34 20.56 -5.38
N ALA A 691 15.54 21.26 -6.50
CA ALA A 691 16.70 22.10 -6.73
C ALA A 691 16.43 23.55 -6.24
N PRO A 692 17.40 24.22 -5.60
CA PRO A 692 17.24 25.60 -5.17
C PRO A 692 17.37 26.57 -6.35
N VAL A 693 16.52 27.60 -6.40
CA VAL A 693 16.48 28.62 -7.46
C VAL A 693 17.65 29.60 -7.30
N ARG A 694 18.85 29.17 -7.72
CA ARG A 694 20.08 29.99 -7.68
C ARG A 694 20.05 31.19 -8.65
N ASN A 695 19.21 31.14 -9.68
CA ASN A 695 19.00 32.25 -10.63
C ASN A 695 17.53 32.29 -11.11
N PRO A 696 16.71 33.25 -10.65
CA PRO A 696 15.31 33.37 -11.08
C PRO A 696 15.10 33.60 -12.58
N ALA A 697 16.10 34.13 -13.30
CA ALA A 697 16.03 34.33 -14.75
C ALA A 697 16.33 33.06 -15.57
N LYS A 698 16.79 31.98 -14.92
CA LYS A 698 16.93 30.64 -15.51
C LYS A 698 16.81 29.58 -14.40
N PRO A 699 15.57 29.25 -13.96
CA PRO A 699 15.36 28.23 -12.95
C PRO A 699 15.78 26.83 -13.44
N PRO A 700 15.93 25.86 -12.52
CA PRO A 700 16.02 24.44 -12.87
C PRO A 700 14.79 23.97 -13.67
N SER A 701 14.95 22.91 -14.46
CA SER A 701 13.84 22.27 -15.15
C SER A 701 12.90 21.57 -14.17
N SER A 702 11.64 22.01 -14.11
CA SER A 702 10.59 21.39 -13.32
C SER A 702 10.04 20.12 -14.00
N VAL A 703 9.59 19.15 -13.21
CA VAL A 703 8.72 18.06 -13.71
C VAL A 703 7.38 18.66 -14.15
N ASP A 704 7.04 18.51 -15.42
CA ASP A 704 5.74 18.91 -15.97
C ASP A 704 4.78 17.71 -15.96
N ILE A 705 3.91 17.69 -14.94
CA ILE A 705 2.96 16.59 -14.71
C ILE A 705 1.89 16.53 -15.82
N VAL A 706 1.53 17.67 -16.44
CA VAL A 706 0.56 17.72 -17.55
C VAL A 706 1.18 17.07 -18.79
N LYS A 707 2.43 17.41 -19.11
CA LYS A 707 3.18 16.76 -20.19
C LYS A 707 3.38 15.26 -19.95
N THR A 708 3.72 14.84 -18.73
CA THR A 708 3.83 13.41 -18.38
C THR A 708 2.49 12.68 -18.52
N ALA A 709 1.37 13.31 -18.12
CA ALA A 709 0.05 12.70 -18.24
C ALA A 709 -0.44 12.61 -19.69
N PHE A 710 -0.28 13.66 -20.49
CA PHE A 710 -0.99 13.85 -21.76
C PHE A 710 -0.10 13.84 -23.02
N ARG A 711 1.23 13.95 -22.92
CA ARG A 711 2.10 14.15 -24.10
C ARG A 711 3.25 13.15 -24.22
N THR A 712 3.78 12.66 -23.11
CA THR A 712 4.85 11.64 -23.07
C THR A 712 4.43 10.34 -22.39
N ALA A 713 3.13 10.12 -22.24
CA ALA A 713 2.59 8.83 -21.83
C ALA A 713 2.68 7.83 -22.98
N GLU A 714 3.11 6.60 -22.67
CA GLU A 714 3.01 5.45 -23.57
C GLU A 714 1.80 4.60 -23.20
N ALA A 715 1.22 3.90 -24.18
CA ALA A 715 0.05 3.05 -23.96
C ALA A 715 0.46 1.75 -23.26
N ASP A 716 -0.11 1.50 -22.08
CA ASP A 716 0.13 0.28 -21.28
C ASP A 716 -1.16 -0.56 -21.21
N ASP A 717 -1.05 -1.87 -21.48
CA ASP A 717 -2.19 -2.80 -21.56
C ASP A 717 -2.33 -3.56 -20.23
N VAL A 718 -3.01 -2.92 -19.28
CA VAL A 718 -3.06 -3.34 -17.88
C VAL A 718 -4.41 -3.96 -17.53
N LYS A 719 -4.72 -5.13 -18.11
CA LYS A 719 -5.94 -5.89 -17.77
C LYS A 719 -5.85 -6.56 -16.39
N GLN A 720 -6.86 -6.37 -15.54
CA GLN A 720 -7.02 -7.11 -14.29
C GLN A 720 -7.45 -8.55 -14.58
N VAL A 721 -6.63 -9.53 -14.18
CA VAL A 721 -6.87 -10.96 -14.45
C VAL A 721 -7.89 -11.60 -13.49
N GLU A 722 -8.02 -11.06 -12.27
CA GLU A 722 -8.87 -11.64 -11.22
C GLU A 722 -9.53 -10.55 -10.37
N PHE A 723 -10.85 -10.64 -10.16
CA PHE A 723 -11.59 -9.77 -9.23
C PHE A 723 -11.20 -10.01 -7.75
N ALA A 724 -11.35 -8.96 -6.94
CA ALA A 724 -11.28 -9.03 -5.48
C ALA A 724 -12.12 -10.19 -4.89
N ARG A 725 -11.53 -10.93 -3.94
CA ARG A 725 -12.20 -12.02 -3.19
C ARG A 725 -12.15 -11.75 -1.69
N GLU A 726 -13.12 -12.31 -0.96
CA GLU A 726 -13.10 -12.32 0.50
C GLU A 726 -11.85 -13.05 1.02
N PRO A 727 -11.25 -12.61 2.15
CA PRO A 727 -10.06 -13.25 2.70
C PRO A 727 -10.39 -14.66 3.24
N ASP A 728 -9.80 -15.67 2.61
CA ASP A 728 -9.88 -17.08 3.03
C ASP A 728 -9.68 -17.28 4.54
N PHE A 729 -10.19 -18.40 5.07
CA PHE A 729 -10.00 -18.82 6.47
C PHE A 729 -8.55 -18.64 6.96
N TYR A 730 -7.59 -18.97 6.10
CA TYR A 730 -6.15 -18.79 6.36
C TYR A 730 -5.74 -17.33 6.51
N ARG A 731 -6.14 -16.42 5.62
CA ARG A 731 -5.83 -14.97 5.67
C ARG A 731 -6.60 -14.24 6.78
N THR A 732 -7.77 -14.75 7.17
CA THR A 732 -8.62 -14.12 8.21
C THR A 732 -8.23 -14.53 9.63
N TRP A 733 -7.84 -15.79 9.85
CA TRP A 733 -7.62 -16.34 11.20
C TRP A 733 -6.22 -16.91 11.46
N LEU A 734 -5.49 -17.31 10.43
CA LEU A 734 -4.27 -18.10 10.59
C LEU A 734 -2.98 -17.35 10.29
N TYR A 735 -2.93 -16.54 9.23
CA TYR A 735 -1.78 -15.73 8.85
C TYR A 735 -2.09 -14.26 8.97
N ALA A 736 -1.20 -13.48 9.59
CA ALA A 736 -1.19 -12.04 9.38
C ALA A 736 -0.66 -11.72 7.98
N SER A 737 -1.08 -10.58 7.44
CA SER A 737 -0.55 -10.04 6.19
C SER A 737 -0.06 -8.62 6.46
N ARG A 738 1.25 -8.39 6.31
CA ARG A 738 1.81 -7.03 6.27
C ARG A 738 1.56 -6.46 4.87
N PRO A 739 0.74 -5.40 4.72
CA PRO A 739 0.49 -4.81 3.41
C PRO A 739 1.72 -4.03 2.95
N THR A 740 2.44 -4.57 1.97
CA THR A 740 3.62 -3.96 1.35
C THR A 740 3.21 -2.88 0.34
N MET A 741 4.12 -1.96 0.02
CA MET A 741 3.90 -0.92 -0.98
C MET A 741 4.86 -1.05 -2.15
N ASN A 742 4.42 -1.69 -3.24
CA ASN A 742 5.13 -1.66 -4.52
C ASN A 742 5.21 -0.21 -5.09
N ALA A 743 6.11 0.00 -6.05
CA ALA A 743 6.38 1.34 -6.60
C ALA A 743 5.13 2.03 -7.20
N PRO A 744 4.33 1.39 -8.09
CA PRO A 744 3.09 2.01 -8.60
C PRO A 744 2.09 2.37 -7.49
N LEU A 745 1.97 1.56 -6.44
CA LEU A 745 1.08 1.84 -5.31
C LEU A 745 1.53 3.06 -4.47
N ARG A 746 2.85 3.30 -4.41
CA ARG A 746 3.42 4.53 -3.82
C ARG A 746 3.07 5.73 -4.69
N GLU A 747 3.39 5.67 -6.00
CA GLU A 747 3.08 6.75 -6.94
C GLU A 747 1.61 7.13 -6.92
N ALA A 748 0.68 6.18 -7.06
CA ALA A 748 -0.76 6.44 -7.03
C ALA A 748 -1.18 7.20 -5.76
N GLN A 749 -0.59 6.87 -4.61
CA GLN A 749 -0.82 7.62 -3.38
C GLN A 749 -0.21 9.03 -3.40
N HIS A 750 0.94 9.23 -4.05
CA HIS A 750 1.61 10.53 -4.18
C HIS A 750 0.83 11.48 -5.11
N TYR A 751 0.41 11.01 -6.29
CA TYR A 751 -0.44 11.75 -7.22
C TYR A 751 -1.75 12.21 -6.54
N LEU A 752 -2.39 11.33 -5.77
CA LEU A 752 -3.60 11.69 -5.03
C LEU A 752 -3.35 12.69 -3.90
N ALA A 753 -2.29 12.51 -3.12
CA ALA A 753 -2.02 13.34 -1.94
C ALA A 753 -1.49 14.76 -2.27
N LEU A 754 -0.86 14.93 -3.43
CA LEU A 754 -0.23 16.19 -3.84
C LEU A 754 -1.04 16.89 -4.94
N ASP A 755 -1.33 16.18 -6.04
CA ASP A 755 -1.84 16.79 -7.27
C ASP A 755 -3.38 16.85 -7.33
N SER A 756 -4.08 15.92 -6.66
CA SER A 756 -5.57 15.85 -6.68
C SER A 756 -6.28 16.69 -5.59
N SER A 757 -5.58 17.67 -5.01
CA SER A 757 -6.05 18.39 -3.81
C SER A 757 -6.95 19.61 -4.07
N THR A 758 -7.06 20.08 -5.33
CA THR A 758 -7.81 21.28 -5.71
C THR A 758 -9.34 21.13 -5.49
N PRO A 759 -10.00 22.04 -4.74
CA PRO A 759 -11.45 21.99 -4.54
C PRO A 759 -12.25 22.28 -5.82
N PRO A 760 -13.42 21.64 -6.05
CA PRO A 760 -14.25 21.88 -7.25
C PRO A 760 -14.67 23.33 -7.46
N GLN A 761 -14.85 24.10 -6.37
CA GLN A 761 -15.19 25.52 -6.43
C GLN A 761 -14.04 26.40 -6.98
N VAL A 762 -12.79 25.92 -6.90
CA VAL A 762 -11.62 26.58 -7.50
C VAL A 762 -11.50 26.15 -8.96
N ILE A 763 -11.77 24.88 -9.28
CA ILE A 763 -11.78 24.37 -10.66
C ILE A 763 -12.81 25.12 -11.51
N SER A 764 -14.03 25.36 -11.00
CA SER A 764 -15.05 26.13 -11.72
C SER A 764 -14.70 27.63 -11.84
N GLN A 765 -13.94 28.22 -10.90
CA GLN A 765 -13.42 29.58 -11.05
C GLN A 765 -12.35 29.68 -12.14
N ILE A 766 -11.44 28.69 -12.23
CA ILE A 766 -10.43 28.59 -13.30
C ILE A 766 -11.13 28.42 -14.66
N ALA A 767 -12.13 27.53 -14.75
CA ALA A 767 -12.90 27.32 -15.98
C ALA A 767 -13.72 28.56 -16.39
N ALA A 768 -14.23 29.34 -15.43
CA ALA A 768 -14.96 30.57 -15.73
C ALA A 768 -14.02 31.68 -16.26
N ALA A 769 -12.84 31.84 -15.66
CA ALA A 769 -11.83 32.76 -16.17
C ALA A 769 -11.37 32.35 -17.59
N ALA A 770 -11.12 31.05 -17.79
CA ALA A 770 -10.76 30.48 -19.09
C ALA A 770 -11.76 30.85 -20.19
N GLY A 771 -13.06 30.70 -19.93
CA GLY A 771 -14.13 31.05 -20.88
C GLY A 771 -14.33 32.54 -21.15
N THR A 772 -13.53 33.44 -20.55
CA THR A 772 -13.74 34.90 -20.65
C THR A 772 -12.51 35.72 -21.00
N GLU A 773 -11.29 35.21 -20.86
CA GLU A 773 -10.07 35.96 -21.13
C GLU A 773 -9.48 35.69 -22.53
N GLU A 774 -9.16 36.78 -23.23
CA GLU A 774 -8.56 36.82 -24.58
C GLU A 774 -7.19 36.11 -24.67
N ASN A 775 -6.61 35.68 -23.55
CA ASN A 775 -5.30 35.02 -23.47
C ASN A 775 -5.32 33.74 -22.59
N ASN A 776 -6.43 32.98 -22.70
CA ASN A 776 -6.82 31.79 -21.92
C ASN A 776 -5.72 30.73 -21.61
N SER A 777 -4.66 30.62 -22.43
CA SER A 777 -3.63 29.56 -22.38
C SER A 777 -3.14 29.13 -20.97
N GLN A 778 -2.99 30.06 -20.02
CA GLN A 778 -2.56 29.76 -18.65
C GLN A 778 -3.64 29.05 -17.82
N TYR A 779 -4.92 29.44 -17.97
CA TYR A 779 -6.04 28.81 -17.28
C TYR A 779 -6.32 27.40 -17.83
N ILE A 780 -6.21 27.21 -19.15
CA ILE A 780 -6.23 25.89 -19.81
C ILE A 780 -5.17 24.95 -19.23
N SER A 781 -3.93 25.43 -19.03
CA SER A 781 -2.85 24.63 -18.43
C SER A 781 -3.14 24.28 -16.97
N LEU A 782 -3.80 25.16 -16.21
CA LEU A 782 -4.24 24.89 -14.84
C LEU A 782 -5.36 23.83 -14.79
N LEU A 783 -6.30 23.84 -15.73
CA LEU A 783 -7.30 22.76 -15.87
C LEU A 783 -6.64 21.43 -16.24
N GLY A 784 -5.63 21.46 -17.11
CA GLY A 784 -4.79 20.29 -17.40
C GLY A 784 -4.15 19.69 -16.15
N ALA A 785 -3.61 20.53 -15.26
CA ALA A 785 -3.00 20.08 -14.01
C ALA A 785 -3.99 19.41 -13.05
N THR A 786 -5.25 19.90 -12.95
CA THR A 786 -6.26 19.27 -12.07
C THR A 786 -6.77 17.93 -12.58
N LEU A 787 -6.68 17.68 -13.89
CA LEU A 787 -7.01 16.39 -14.52
C LEU A 787 -5.82 15.40 -14.53
N ALA A 788 -4.59 15.90 -14.70
CA ALA A 788 -3.37 15.09 -14.81
C ALA A 788 -3.11 14.21 -13.58
N GLY A 789 -3.26 14.79 -12.37
CA GLY A 789 -3.04 14.09 -11.10
C GLY A 789 -3.92 12.83 -10.94
N PRO A 790 -5.27 12.96 -11.02
CA PRO A 790 -6.18 11.81 -10.98
C PRO A 790 -5.92 10.77 -12.08
N ILE A 791 -5.61 11.17 -13.32
CA ILE A 791 -5.35 10.23 -14.43
C ILE A 791 -4.08 9.40 -14.19
N MET A 792 -3.00 10.03 -13.70
CA MET A 792 -1.79 9.32 -13.33
C MET A 792 -1.99 8.42 -12.10
N ALA A 793 -2.88 8.78 -11.18
CA ALA A 793 -3.29 7.91 -10.10
C ALA A 793 -4.09 6.69 -10.57
N VAL A 794 -5.01 6.83 -11.54
CA VAL A 794 -5.71 5.69 -12.18
C VAL A 794 -4.70 4.73 -12.81
N ARG A 795 -3.80 5.23 -13.67
CA ARG A 795 -2.74 4.42 -14.31
C ARG A 795 -1.93 3.62 -13.31
N ASN A 796 -1.38 4.29 -12.30
CA ASN A 796 -0.50 3.64 -11.32
C ASN A 796 -1.25 2.73 -10.33
N ALA A 797 -2.52 3.01 -10.03
CA ALA A 797 -3.35 2.09 -9.25
C ALA A 797 -3.69 0.82 -10.05
N ASN A 798 -4.00 0.93 -11.34
CA ASN A 798 -4.20 -0.23 -12.22
C ASN A 798 -2.92 -1.07 -12.34
N LYS A 799 -1.75 -0.44 -12.51
CA LYS A 799 -0.45 -1.15 -12.48
C LYS A 799 -0.20 -1.86 -11.14
N ALA A 800 -0.57 -1.24 -10.02
CA ALA A 800 -0.49 -1.87 -8.70
C ALA A 800 -1.45 -3.07 -8.55
N ILE A 801 -2.67 -2.99 -9.09
CA ILE A 801 -3.68 -4.06 -9.09
C ILE A 801 -3.24 -5.23 -9.99
N ASN A 802 -2.56 -4.98 -11.11
CA ASN A 802 -2.01 -6.05 -11.95
C ASN A 802 -0.87 -6.82 -11.24
N LEU A 803 -0.09 -6.13 -10.39
CA LEU A 803 0.94 -6.76 -9.55
C LEU A 803 0.38 -7.51 -8.33
N ASP A 804 -0.71 -7.03 -7.75
CA ASP A 804 -1.43 -7.66 -6.62
C ASP A 804 -2.94 -7.36 -6.70
N PRO A 805 -3.75 -8.23 -7.34
CA PRO A 805 -5.18 -8.01 -7.48
C PRO A 805 -5.94 -8.01 -6.15
N GLN A 806 -5.36 -8.58 -5.09
CA GLN A 806 -5.95 -8.74 -3.77
C GLN A 806 -5.42 -7.69 -2.77
N ASN A 807 -5.06 -6.50 -3.30
CA ASN A 807 -4.60 -5.32 -2.57
C ASN A 807 -5.73 -4.29 -2.32
N ALA A 808 -6.35 -4.33 -1.14
CA ALA A 808 -7.43 -3.40 -0.78
C ALA A 808 -7.04 -1.91 -0.92
N LYS A 809 -5.76 -1.57 -0.68
CA LYS A 809 -5.28 -0.19 -0.76
C LYS A 809 -5.19 0.31 -2.20
N ALA A 810 -4.76 -0.53 -3.15
CA ALA A 810 -4.71 -0.17 -4.57
C ALA A 810 -6.10 0.14 -5.11
N HIS A 811 -7.06 -0.77 -4.88
CA HIS A 811 -8.49 -0.58 -5.21
C HIS A 811 -9.10 0.68 -4.56
N ARG A 812 -8.78 0.97 -3.30
CA ARG A 812 -9.25 2.19 -2.61
C ARG A 812 -8.66 3.47 -3.23
N LEU A 813 -7.39 3.46 -3.65
CA LEU A 813 -6.77 4.61 -4.30
C LEU A 813 -7.34 4.81 -5.73
N LEU A 814 -7.60 3.72 -6.46
CA LEU A 814 -8.30 3.77 -7.75
C LEU A 814 -9.70 4.40 -7.62
N GLY A 815 -10.49 3.98 -6.63
CA GLY A 815 -11.80 4.57 -6.33
C GLY A 815 -11.70 6.07 -5.98
N GLN A 816 -10.72 6.46 -5.16
CA GLN A 816 -10.46 7.88 -4.86
C GLN A 816 -10.05 8.69 -6.10
N ALA A 817 -9.28 8.10 -7.02
CA ALA A 817 -8.90 8.75 -8.27
C ALA A 817 -10.12 9.02 -9.17
N TYR A 818 -11.02 8.06 -9.33
CA TYR A 818 -12.26 8.27 -10.10
C TYR A 818 -13.18 9.31 -9.47
N VAL A 819 -13.30 9.37 -8.13
CA VAL A 819 -14.05 10.43 -7.44
C VAL A 819 -13.44 11.81 -7.68
N ARG A 820 -12.11 11.93 -7.63
CA ARG A 820 -11.41 13.20 -7.92
C ARG A 820 -11.56 13.61 -9.38
N LEU A 821 -11.44 12.67 -10.31
CA LEU A 821 -11.58 12.92 -11.74
C LEU A 821 -13.00 13.39 -12.08
N ASN A 822 -14.04 12.74 -11.56
CA ASN A 822 -15.42 13.22 -11.71
C ASN A 822 -15.63 14.62 -11.14
N SER A 823 -15.05 14.89 -9.97
CA SER A 823 -15.15 16.20 -9.30
C SER A 823 -14.50 17.32 -10.11
N ALA A 824 -13.54 17.01 -10.98
CA ALA A 824 -12.91 17.96 -11.90
C ALA A 824 -13.67 18.06 -13.23
N GLU A 825 -13.98 16.93 -13.87
CA GLU A 825 -14.71 16.87 -15.15
C GLU A 825 -16.07 17.56 -15.06
N SER A 826 -16.87 17.25 -14.04
CA SER A 826 -18.20 17.85 -13.83
C SER A 826 -18.13 19.32 -13.36
N ALA A 827 -17.01 19.77 -12.77
CA ALA A 827 -16.79 21.18 -12.44
C ALA A 827 -16.37 22.03 -13.66
N ILE A 828 -15.67 21.42 -14.63
CA ILE A 828 -15.35 22.02 -15.93
C ILE A 828 -16.61 22.08 -16.80
N ALA A 829 -17.26 20.93 -17.02
CA ALA A 829 -18.45 20.83 -17.88
C ALA A 829 -19.60 21.73 -17.38
N GLY A 830 -19.82 21.79 -16.06
CA GLY A 830 -20.87 22.63 -15.45
C GLY A 830 -20.71 24.14 -15.66
N VAL A 831 -19.51 24.64 -15.98
CA VAL A 831 -19.29 26.06 -16.30
C VAL A 831 -19.61 26.35 -17.77
N PHE A 832 -19.18 25.48 -18.67
CA PHE A 832 -19.39 25.62 -20.11
C PHE A 832 -20.76 25.10 -20.60
N GLY A 833 -21.64 24.67 -19.69
CA GLY A 833 -22.97 24.14 -20.02
C GLY A 833 -22.96 22.75 -20.68
N GLY A 834 -21.87 22.00 -20.50
CA GLY A 834 -21.68 20.67 -21.08
C GLY A 834 -22.36 19.54 -20.32
N ALA A 835 -22.21 18.32 -20.84
CA ALA A 835 -22.66 17.08 -20.21
C ALA A 835 -21.57 16.45 -19.35
N ASN A 836 -21.96 15.89 -18.19
CA ASN A 836 -21.05 15.26 -17.24
C ASN A 836 -20.86 13.75 -17.53
N LEU A 837 -19.73 13.19 -17.08
CA LEU A 837 -19.47 11.75 -17.07
C LEU A 837 -20.01 11.02 -15.80
N ASP A 838 -20.76 11.71 -14.95
CA ASP A 838 -21.11 11.30 -13.57
C ASP A 838 -21.48 9.82 -13.42
N ASN A 839 -22.33 9.28 -14.30
CA ASN A 839 -22.79 7.87 -14.19
C ASN A 839 -21.66 6.83 -14.45
N ILE A 840 -20.69 7.14 -15.31
CA ILE A 840 -19.58 6.22 -15.61
C ILE A 840 -18.53 6.28 -14.51
N ARG A 841 -18.15 7.49 -14.09
CA ARG A 841 -17.22 7.70 -12.98
C ARG A 841 -17.76 7.15 -11.67
N TYR A 842 -19.07 7.28 -11.42
CA TYR A 842 -19.77 6.65 -10.31
C TYR A 842 -19.59 5.13 -10.32
N LEU A 843 -19.86 4.45 -11.45
CA LEU A 843 -19.72 2.99 -11.54
C LEU A 843 -18.25 2.54 -11.43
N GLN A 844 -17.31 3.25 -12.04
CA GLN A 844 -15.87 3.01 -11.87
C GLN A 844 -15.44 3.14 -10.39
N ALA A 845 -15.85 4.21 -9.71
CA ALA A 845 -15.54 4.45 -8.30
C ALA A 845 -16.20 3.43 -7.36
N VAL A 846 -17.49 3.13 -7.57
CA VAL A 846 -18.23 2.12 -6.80
C VAL A 846 -17.60 0.75 -6.98
N GLY A 847 -17.27 0.34 -8.21
CA GLY A 847 -16.61 -0.95 -8.48
C GLY A 847 -15.27 -1.06 -7.76
N ALA A 848 -14.39 -0.05 -7.89
CA ALA A 848 -13.10 -0.03 -7.22
C ALA A 848 -13.24 -0.03 -5.68
N PHE A 849 -14.14 0.75 -5.09
CA PHE A 849 -14.38 0.71 -3.65
C PHE A 849 -15.05 -0.60 -3.17
N ARG A 850 -15.89 -1.23 -3.99
CA ARG A 850 -16.45 -2.57 -3.70
C ARG A 850 -15.35 -3.62 -3.68
N GLN A 851 -14.44 -3.63 -4.66
CA GLN A 851 -13.25 -4.49 -4.63
C GLN A 851 -12.43 -4.27 -3.35
N ALA A 852 -12.23 -3.01 -2.94
CA ALA A 852 -11.50 -2.69 -1.71
C ALA A 852 -12.14 -3.25 -0.43
N VAL A 853 -13.46 -3.10 -0.23
CA VAL A 853 -14.14 -3.62 0.99
C VAL A 853 -14.35 -5.13 0.99
N THR A 854 -14.38 -5.78 -0.18
CA THR A 854 -14.39 -7.25 -0.27
C THR A 854 -13.08 -7.84 0.24
N ILE A 855 -11.94 -7.19 -0.02
CA ILE A 855 -10.62 -7.64 0.46
C ILE A 855 -10.40 -7.26 1.93
N ASP A 856 -10.69 -6.01 2.31
CA ASP A 856 -10.54 -5.50 3.68
C ASP A 856 -11.78 -4.69 4.11
N PRO A 857 -12.76 -5.34 4.76
CA PRO A 857 -13.95 -4.66 5.26
C PRO A 857 -13.70 -3.84 6.53
N THR A 858 -12.47 -3.80 7.10
CA THR A 858 -12.19 -3.17 8.40
C THR A 858 -11.84 -1.67 8.31
N VAL A 859 -11.76 -1.14 7.09
CA VAL A 859 -11.35 0.23 6.76
C VAL A 859 -12.59 1.13 6.62
N PRO A 860 -12.94 1.96 7.63
CA PRO A 860 -14.19 2.72 7.63
C PRO A 860 -14.21 3.82 6.57
N GLU A 861 -13.06 4.40 6.22
CA GLU A 861 -12.99 5.48 5.23
C GLU A 861 -13.42 5.00 3.82
N THR A 862 -13.41 3.68 3.56
CA THR A 862 -13.92 3.08 2.33
C THR A 862 -15.45 2.96 2.35
N TRP A 863 -16.02 2.57 3.50
CA TRP A 863 -17.47 2.49 3.69
C TRP A 863 -18.14 3.87 3.69
N GLU A 864 -17.47 4.88 4.26
CA GLU A 864 -17.88 6.28 4.20
C GLU A 864 -17.93 6.80 2.75
N ALA A 865 -16.88 6.52 1.96
CA ALA A 865 -16.82 6.91 0.55
C ALA A 865 -17.93 6.24 -0.29
N LEU A 866 -18.20 4.95 -0.07
CA LEU A 866 -19.32 4.24 -0.70
C LEU A 866 -20.68 4.84 -0.29
N ALA A 867 -20.92 5.06 1.00
CA ALA A 867 -22.16 5.65 1.50
C ALA A 867 -22.40 7.05 0.90
N GLY A 868 -21.35 7.87 0.79
CA GLY A 868 -21.40 9.18 0.15
C GLY A 868 -21.76 9.12 -1.34
N LEU A 869 -21.15 8.21 -2.11
CA LEU A 869 -21.47 8.01 -3.53
C LEU A 869 -22.90 7.51 -3.73
N TYR A 870 -23.34 6.51 -2.96
CA TYR A 870 -24.72 6.03 -3.01
C TYR A 870 -25.72 7.12 -2.61
N GLN A 871 -25.42 7.95 -1.62
CA GLN A 871 -26.25 9.11 -1.25
C GLN A 871 -26.35 10.14 -2.39
N GLN A 872 -25.23 10.48 -3.05
CA GLN A 872 -25.20 11.42 -4.18
C GLN A 872 -26.05 10.91 -5.36
N HIS A 873 -26.01 9.61 -5.66
CA HIS A 873 -26.79 8.97 -6.73
C HIS A 873 -28.17 8.44 -6.28
N GLY A 874 -28.65 8.88 -5.10
CA GLY A 874 -29.99 8.59 -4.59
C GLY A 874 -30.24 7.14 -4.18
N ARG A 875 -29.23 6.27 -4.14
CA ARG A 875 -29.29 4.84 -3.81
C ARG A 875 -29.43 4.58 -2.30
N THR A 876 -30.48 5.12 -1.70
CA THR A 876 -30.70 5.14 -0.24
C THR A 876 -30.56 3.78 0.45
N GLY A 877 -30.97 2.69 -0.20
CA GLY A 877 -30.82 1.33 0.34
C GLY A 877 -29.34 0.93 0.51
N LEU A 878 -28.54 1.06 -0.55
CA LEU A 878 -27.11 0.70 -0.52
C LEU A 878 -26.29 1.67 0.35
N ALA A 879 -26.71 2.94 0.43
CA ALA A 879 -26.13 3.92 1.33
C ALA A 879 -26.33 3.53 2.82
N ALA A 880 -27.51 3.03 3.18
CA ALA A 880 -27.80 2.53 4.53
C ALA A 880 -26.94 1.33 4.89
N ASP A 881 -26.81 0.34 4.01
CA ASP A 881 -25.98 -0.86 4.25
C ASP A 881 -24.51 -0.49 4.49
N CYS A 882 -23.97 0.47 3.72
CA CYS A 882 -22.59 0.95 3.91
C CYS A 882 -22.42 1.76 5.20
N LEU A 883 -23.41 2.59 5.55
CA LEU A 883 -23.38 3.40 6.78
C LEU A 883 -23.52 2.54 8.05
N GLU A 884 -24.29 1.44 8.00
CA GLU A 884 -24.39 0.47 9.09
C GLU A 884 -23.03 -0.23 9.35
N LYS A 885 -22.30 -0.60 8.29
CA LYS A 885 -20.92 -1.13 8.41
C LYS A 885 -19.95 -0.10 8.97
N TYR A 886 -19.98 1.14 8.46
CA TYR A 886 -19.17 2.25 8.97
C TYR A 886 -19.37 2.44 10.47
N LEU A 887 -20.63 2.59 10.93
CA LEU A 887 -20.93 2.82 12.35
C LEU A 887 -20.48 1.66 13.23
N THR A 888 -20.69 0.41 12.81
CA THR A 888 -20.20 -0.79 13.52
C THR A 888 -18.69 -0.73 13.75
N ILE A 889 -17.90 -0.39 12.73
CA ILE A 889 -16.43 -0.31 12.80
C ILE A 889 -15.96 0.85 13.68
N ILE A 890 -16.70 1.97 13.70
CA ILE A 890 -16.36 3.13 14.53
C ILE A 890 -16.72 2.87 16.01
N GLU A 891 -17.85 2.22 16.32
CA GLU A 891 -18.23 1.81 17.68
C GLU A 891 -17.13 0.97 18.35
N GLU A 892 -16.54 0.01 17.64
CA GLU A 892 -15.45 -0.84 18.16
C GLU A 892 -14.17 -0.07 18.52
N ARG A 893 -13.98 1.16 18.01
CA ARG A 893 -12.79 2.00 18.30
C ARG A 893 -12.89 2.76 19.63
N ALA A 894 -14.05 2.73 20.30
CA ALA A 894 -14.28 3.06 21.72
C ALA A 894 -13.90 4.45 22.29
N THR A 895 -13.13 5.30 21.58
CA THR A 895 -12.76 6.65 22.05
C THR A 895 -13.26 7.74 21.11
N PHE A 896 -14.16 8.58 21.60
CA PHE A 896 -14.75 9.70 20.85
C PHE A 896 -14.58 11.01 21.62
N ASP A 897 -14.54 12.14 20.91
CA ASP A 897 -14.71 13.47 21.49
C ASP A 897 -16.16 13.96 21.32
N ALA A 898 -16.48 15.13 21.88
CA ALA A 898 -17.82 15.69 21.85
C ALA A 898 -18.29 16.14 20.45
N ALA A 899 -17.39 16.32 19.48
CA ALA A 899 -17.74 16.63 18.10
C ALA A 899 -18.05 15.34 17.32
N MET A 900 -17.24 14.30 17.51
CA MET A 900 -17.48 12.95 16.98
C MET A 900 -18.78 12.37 17.53
N GLU A 901 -19.08 12.54 18.83
CA GLU A 901 -20.38 12.17 19.41
C GLU A 901 -21.57 12.88 18.72
N ALA A 902 -21.41 14.14 18.31
CA ALA A 902 -22.47 14.90 17.65
C ALA A 902 -22.71 14.43 16.21
N GLU A 903 -21.64 14.17 15.45
CA GLU A 903 -21.75 13.64 14.09
C GLU A 903 -22.26 12.19 14.10
N LEU A 904 -21.81 11.34 15.02
CA LEU A 904 -22.34 9.98 15.18
C LEU A 904 -23.86 9.98 15.40
N ARG A 905 -24.39 10.86 16.27
CA ARG A 905 -25.85 10.99 16.47
C ARG A 905 -26.58 11.36 15.17
N ARG A 906 -26.04 12.31 14.40
CA ARG A 906 -26.57 12.69 13.08
C ARG A 906 -26.53 11.52 12.08
N LEU A 907 -25.48 10.70 12.10
CA LEU A 907 -25.36 9.52 11.25
C LEU A 907 -26.35 8.41 11.64
N TYR A 908 -26.60 8.17 12.93
CA TYR A 908 -27.67 7.25 13.37
C TYR A 908 -29.07 7.76 12.98
N GLU A 909 -29.34 9.06 13.09
CA GLU A 909 -30.58 9.66 12.61
C GLU A 909 -30.74 9.50 11.09
N LEU A 910 -29.67 9.72 10.31
CA LEU A 910 -29.67 9.52 8.86
C LEU A 910 -29.92 8.05 8.49
N LEU A 911 -29.16 7.11 9.07
CA LEU A 911 -29.32 5.66 8.86
C LEU A 911 -30.75 5.22 9.18
N ARG A 912 -31.34 5.72 10.27
CA ARG A 912 -32.73 5.46 10.61
C ARG A 912 -33.69 5.93 9.50
N THR A 913 -33.56 7.18 9.02
CA THR A 913 -34.47 7.67 7.96
C THR A 913 -34.36 6.91 6.63
N TRP A 914 -33.21 6.28 6.35
CA TRP A 914 -33.06 5.41 5.18
C TRP A 914 -33.60 3.99 5.43
N ASN A 915 -33.44 3.46 6.65
CA ASN A 915 -34.01 2.17 7.05
C ASN A 915 -35.55 2.19 7.15
N ASP A 916 -36.13 3.29 7.65
CA ASP A 916 -37.59 3.50 7.66
C ASP A 916 -38.12 3.43 6.21
N ARG A 917 -37.54 4.21 5.27
CA ARG A 917 -37.89 4.17 3.83
C ARG A 917 -37.67 2.80 3.17
N ARG A 918 -36.60 2.10 3.52
CA ARG A 918 -36.31 0.74 3.01
C ARG A 918 -37.40 -0.25 3.45
N THR A 919 -37.94 -0.06 4.65
CA THR A 919 -39.05 -0.87 5.18
C THR A 919 -40.35 -0.53 4.45
N ASP A 920 -40.70 0.76 4.32
CA ASP A 920 -41.89 1.23 3.58
C ASP A 920 -41.92 0.69 2.13
N ALA A 921 -40.77 0.62 1.46
CA ALA A 921 -40.64 0.10 0.10
C ALA A 921 -40.75 -1.42 0.02
N GLN A 922 -40.24 -2.17 1.01
CA GLN A 922 -40.41 -3.62 1.07
C GLN A 922 -41.88 -3.99 1.32
N GLU A 923 -42.58 -3.27 2.21
CA GLU A 923 -44.01 -3.48 2.45
C GLU A 923 -44.84 -3.24 1.17
N GLN A 924 -44.54 -2.20 0.39
CA GLN A 924 -45.17 -1.96 -0.92
C GLN A 924 -44.92 -3.09 -1.94
N VAL A 925 -43.72 -3.69 -1.95
CA VAL A 925 -43.40 -4.85 -2.80
C VAL A 925 -44.16 -6.10 -2.36
N ASP A 926 -44.22 -6.36 -1.05
CA ASP A 926 -44.92 -7.52 -0.51
C ASP A 926 -46.45 -7.40 -0.72
N GLU A 927 -47.03 -6.21 -0.59
CA GLU A 927 -48.43 -5.93 -0.97
C GLU A 927 -48.69 -6.10 -2.47
N PHE A 928 -47.75 -5.71 -3.34
CA PHE A 928 -47.86 -5.90 -4.78
C PHE A 928 -47.78 -7.40 -5.16
N LEU A 929 -46.85 -8.14 -4.58
CA LEU A 929 -46.68 -9.59 -4.80
C LEU A 929 -47.84 -10.42 -4.22
N ALA A 930 -48.58 -9.90 -3.24
CA ALA A 930 -49.79 -10.51 -2.70
C ALA A 930 -51.04 -10.32 -3.60
N GLN A 931 -50.99 -9.45 -4.61
CA GLN A 931 -52.09 -9.25 -5.56
C GLN A 931 -52.14 -10.39 -6.60
N SER A 932 -53.33 -10.63 -7.16
CA SER A 932 -53.52 -11.68 -8.18
C SER A 932 -52.90 -11.25 -9.52
N MET A 933 -51.68 -11.76 -9.77
CA MET A 933 -50.96 -11.59 -11.04
C MET A 933 -51.78 -12.10 -12.25
N PRO A 934 -51.61 -11.52 -13.45
CA PRO A 934 -52.16 -12.05 -14.70
C PRO A 934 -51.66 -13.48 -14.99
N GLU A 935 -52.54 -14.34 -15.52
CA GLU A 935 -52.14 -15.65 -16.08
C GLU A 935 -51.37 -15.50 -17.41
N ASP A 936 -51.51 -14.37 -18.10
CA ASP A 936 -50.75 -14.03 -19.31
C ASP A 936 -49.29 -13.67 -18.94
N PRO A 937 -48.28 -14.45 -19.39
CA PRO A 937 -46.88 -14.17 -19.12
C PRO A 937 -46.41 -12.79 -19.58
N GLN A 938 -47.02 -12.20 -20.62
CA GLN A 938 -46.58 -10.90 -21.15
C GLN A 938 -47.03 -9.75 -20.24
N GLN A 939 -48.28 -9.76 -19.80
CA GLN A 939 -48.80 -8.79 -18.84
C GLN A 939 -48.12 -8.95 -17.46
N HIS A 940 -47.87 -10.19 -17.03
CA HIS A 940 -47.17 -10.51 -15.79
C HIS A 940 -45.71 -9.99 -15.80
N ALA A 941 -44.98 -10.19 -16.90
CA ALA A 941 -43.62 -9.66 -17.07
C ALA A 941 -43.62 -8.12 -17.12
N GLN A 942 -44.55 -7.50 -17.84
CA GLN A 942 -44.65 -6.04 -17.94
C GLN A 942 -44.93 -5.38 -16.58
N GLN A 943 -45.83 -5.95 -15.77
CA GLN A 943 -46.11 -5.46 -14.42
C GLN A 943 -44.89 -5.56 -13.49
N LYS A 944 -44.14 -6.66 -13.56
CA LYS A 944 -42.89 -6.82 -12.77
C LYS A 944 -41.78 -5.88 -13.24
N MET A 945 -41.63 -5.66 -14.54
CA MET A 945 -40.64 -4.70 -15.05
C MET A 945 -40.97 -3.26 -14.63
N MET A 946 -42.25 -2.88 -14.61
CA MET A 946 -42.69 -1.57 -14.10
C MET A 946 -42.38 -1.40 -12.60
N LEU A 947 -42.59 -2.43 -11.78
CA LEU A 947 -42.21 -2.42 -10.35
C LEU A 947 -40.69 -2.25 -10.18
N VAL A 948 -39.88 -2.99 -10.94
CA VAL A 948 -38.42 -2.86 -10.92
C VAL A 948 -37.98 -1.44 -11.28
N GLN A 949 -38.54 -0.86 -12.34
CA GLN A 949 -38.24 0.52 -12.74
C GLN A 949 -38.63 1.54 -11.65
N GLN A 950 -39.80 1.36 -11.00
CA GLN A 950 -40.22 2.19 -9.87
C GLN A 950 -39.25 2.09 -8.69
N LEU A 951 -38.83 0.88 -8.30
CA LEU A 951 -37.90 0.66 -7.18
C LEU A 951 -36.52 1.26 -7.46
N VAL A 952 -36.00 1.16 -8.69
CA VAL A 952 -34.75 1.82 -9.10
C VAL A 952 -34.89 3.34 -9.02
N ALA A 953 -36.00 3.90 -9.51
CA ALA A 953 -36.27 5.34 -9.44
C ALA A 953 -36.45 5.87 -8.00
N GLN A 954 -36.94 5.03 -7.08
CA GLN A 954 -36.99 5.33 -5.64
C GLN A 954 -35.64 5.14 -4.91
N GLY A 955 -34.63 4.56 -5.57
CA GLY A 955 -33.30 4.32 -4.99
C GLY A 955 -33.14 2.99 -4.25
N HIS A 956 -34.11 2.08 -4.35
CA HIS A 956 -34.12 0.77 -3.68
C HIS A 956 -33.50 -0.33 -4.56
N ALA A 957 -32.28 -0.06 -5.05
CA ALA A 957 -31.54 -0.90 -5.99
C ALA A 957 -31.46 -2.39 -5.60
N GLY A 958 -31.18 -2.71 -4.32
CA GLY A 958 -31.12 -4.10 -3.84
C GLY A 958 -32.47 -4.84 -3.88
N ILE A 959 -33.58 -4.14 -3.63
CA ILE A 959 -34.92 -4.73 -3.73
C ILE A 959 -35.27 -4.96 -5.21
N ALA A 960 -34.96 -4.00 -6.09
CA ALA A 960 -35.12 -4.13 -7.53
C ALA A 960 -34.31 -5.30 -8.12
N LEU A 961 -33.05 -5.45 -7.69
CA LEU A 961 -32.16 -6.55 -8.09
C LEU A 961 -32.74 -7.91 -7.70
N LYS A 962 -33.24 -8.04 -6.46
CA LYS A 962 -33.89 -9.27 -6.01
C LYS A 962 -35.12 -9.62 -6.85
N VAL A 963 -35.98 -8.63 -7.15
CA VAL A 963 -37.15 -8.86 -8.02
C VAL A 963 -36.74 -9.28 -9.44
N LEU A 964 -35.59 -8.82 -9.97
CA LEU A 964 -35.03 -9.32 -11.22
C LEU A 964 -34.48 -10.77 -11.11
N GLN A 965 -33.74 -11.07 -10.05
CA GLN A 965 -33.18 -12.40 -9.79
C GLN A 965 -34.27 -13.47 -9.61
N ASP A 966 -35.33 -13.17 -8.86
CA ASP A 966 -36.47 -14.07 -8.61
C ASP A 966 -37.32 -14.33 -9.88
N ASN A 967 -37.08 -13.63 -11.00
CA ASN A 967 -37.97 -13.64 -12.18
C ASN A 967 -37.26 -13.71 -13.55
N VAL A 968 -35.99 -14.15 -13.59
CA VAL A 968 -35.17 -14.19 -14.81
C VAL A 968 -35.88 -14.90 -15.97
N ASP A 969 -36.42 -16.11 -15.76
CA ASP A 969 -37.05 -16.92 -16.81
C ASP A 969 -38.32 -16.28 -17.41
N LEU A 970 -39.00 -15.41 -16.65
CA LEU A 970 -40.21 -14.70 -17.07
C LEU A 970 -39.88 -13.40 -17.84
N LEU A 971 -38.81 -12.71 -17.42
CA LEU A 971 -38.43 -11.39 -17.93
C LEU A 971 -37.49 -11.49 -19.14
N ARG A 972 -36.41 -12.28 -19.05
CA ARG A 972 -35.37 -12.40 -20.10
C ARG A 972 -35.92 -12.66 -21.51
N PRO A 973 -36.92 -13.54 -21.73
CA PRO A 973 -37.43 -13.82 -23.09
C PRO A 973 -38.29 -12.70 -23.69
N GLN A 974 -38.76 -11.77 -22.86
CA GLN A 974 -39.78 -10.77 -23.23
C GLN A 974 -39.26 -9.33 -23.19
N PHE A 975 -38.33 -9.06 -22.27
CA PHE A 975 -37.65 -7.79 -22.09
C PHE A 975 -36.14 -8.04 -21.91
N PRO A 976 -35.36 -8.26 -22.99
CA PRO A 976 -33.92 -8.48 -22.87
C PRO A 976 -33.16 -7.34 -22.14
N GLU A 977 -33.73 -6.13 -22.13
CA GLU A 977 -33.29 -4.98 -21.33
C GLU A 977 -33.26 -5.26 -19.81
N SER A 978 -34.03 -6.24 -19.30
CA SER A 978 -33.98 -6.65 -17.89
C SER A 978 -32.65 -7.31 -17.51
N GLU A 979 -31.97 -7.96 -18.46
CA GLU A 979 -30.61 -8.50 -18.27
C GLU A 979 -29.58 -7.38 -18.15
N VAL A 980 -29.71 -6.34 -18.97
CA VAL A 980 -28.85 -5.14 -18.89
C VAL A 980 -29.01 -4.49 -17.51
N LEU A 981 -30.25 -4.28 -17.06
CA LEU A 981 -30.53 -3.69 -15.76
C LEU A 981 -30.08 -4.60 -14.60
N ARG A 982 -30.22 -5.92 -14.71
CA ARG A 982 -29.69 -6.86 -13.70
C ARG A 982 -28.16 -6.77 -13.63
N GLY A 983 -27.48 -6.76 -14.77
CA GLY A 983 -26.02 -6.63 -14.84
C GLY A 983 -25.51 -5.33 -14.20
N GLN A 984 -26.16 -4.19 -14.50
CA GLN A 984 -25.87 -2.91 -13.85
C GLN A 984 -26.10 -2.96 -12.34
N LEU A 985 -27.22 -3.51 -11.87
CA LEU A 985 -27.54 -3.57 -10.45
C LEU A 985 -26.65 -4.55 -9.67
N LEU A 986 -26.15 -5.62 -10.31
CA LEU A 986 -25.11 -6.50 -9.74
C LEU A 986 -23.79 -5.76 -9.56
N MET A 987 -23.36 -4.96 -10.55
CA MET A 987 -22.17 -4.11 -10.39
C MET A 987 -22.37 -3.02 -9.33
N GLU A 988 -23.57 -2.43 -9.22
CA GLU A 988 -23.88 -1.48 -8.15
C GLU A 988 -23.97 -2.13 -6.75
N SER A 989 -24.43 -3.38 -6.63
CA SER A 989 -24.54 -4.09 -5.34
C SER A 989 -23.17 -4.54 -4.80
N GLY A 990 -22.20 -4.81 -5.69
CA GLY A 990 -20.89 -5.37 -5.38
C GLY A 990 -20.66 -6.78 -5.92
N GLU A 991 -21.65 -7.39 -6.56
CA GLU A 991 -21.54 -8.68 -7.27
C GLU A 991 -20.86 -8.50 -8.65
N LEU A 992 -19.69 -7.87 -8.67
CA LEU A 992 -19.05 -7.33 -9.88
C LEU A 992 -18.84 -8.39 -10.97
N GLN A 993 -18.30 -9.56 -10.60
CA GLN A 993 -18.06 -10.65 -11.54
C GLN A 993 -19.36 -11.16 -12.17
N ALA A 994 -20.39 -11.42 -11.35
CA ALA A 994 -21.69 -11.88 -11.85
C ALA A 994 -22.39 -10.82 -12.72
N GLY A 995 -22.16 -9.53 -12.45
CA GLY A 995 -22.57 -8.42 -13.30
C GLY A 995 -21.87 -8.42 -14.66
N SER A 996 -20.54 -8.54 -14.67
CA SER A 996 -19.73 -8.62 -15.90
C SER A 996 -20.09 -9.85 -16.73
N ASP A 997 -20.13 -11.04 -16.12
CA ASP A 997 -20.50 -12.30 -16.77
C ASP A 997 -21.89 -12.22 -17.43
N ALA A 998 -22.89 -11.65 -16.75
CA ALA A 998 -24.23 -11.49 -17.31
C ALA A 998 -24.28 -10.54 -18.51
N LEU A 999 -23.52 -9.44 -18.47
CA LEU A 999 -23.45 -8.46 -19.55
C LEU A 999 -22.65 -8.99 -20.76
N ASN A 1000 -21.54 -9.69 -20.52
CA ASN A 1000 -20.73 -10.31 -21.56
C ASN A 1000 -21.47 -11.47 -22.25
N GLN A 1001 -22.22 -12.29 -21.52
CA GLN A 1001 -23.09 -13.33 -22.09
C GLN A 1001 -24.19 -12.72 -22.98
N LEU A 1002 -24.79 -11.60 -22.55
CA LEU A 1002 -25.77 -10.88 -23.37
C LEU A 1002 -25.14 -10.30 -24.65
N ALA A 1003 -23.96 -9.68 -24.54
CA ALA A 1003 -23.22 -9.17 -25.70
C ALA A 1003 -22.90 -10.29 -26.72
N ALA A 1004 -22.43 -11.44 -26.25
CA ALA A 1004 -22.17 -12.61 -27.09
C ALA A 1004 -23.44 -13.08 -27.82
N ALA A 1005 -24.56 -13.26 -27.09
CA ALA A 1005 -25.83 -13.69 -27.70
C ALA A 1005 -26.37 -12.69 -28.74
N ILE A 1006 -26.14 -11.38 -28.55
CA ILE A 1006 -26.52 -10.34 -29.53
C ILE A 1006 -25.59 -10.37 -30.76
N ARG A 1007 -24.27 -10.54 -30.56
CA ARG A 1007 -23.27 -10.68 -31.63
C ARG A 1007 -23.50 -11.96 -32.47
N GLU A 1008 -23.97 -13.04 -31.86
CA GLU A 1008 -24.36 -14.28 -32.57
C GLU A 1008 -25.69 -14.15 -33.34
N GLN A 1009 -26.65 -13.37 -32.84
CA GLN A 1009 -28.01 -13.28 -33.40
C GLN A 1009 -28.43 -11.85 -33.80
N PRO A 1010 -27.65 -11.13 -34.63
CA PRO A 1010 -27.86 -9.71 -34.92
C PRO A 1010 -29.15 -9.39 -35.70
N GLN A 1011 -29.84 -10.39 -36.24
CA GLN A 1011 -31.15 -10.23 -36.90
C GLN A 1011 -32.35 -10.45 -35.97
N ASN A 1012 -32.15 -10.76 -34.69
CA ASN A 1012 -33.24 -10.95 -33.74
C ASN A 1012 -33.93 -9.60 -33.41
N PRO A 1013 -35.22 -9.40 -33.75
CA PRO A 1013 -35.90 -8.13 -33.52
C PRO A 1013 -36.06 -7.75 -32.04
N ALA A 1014 -35.93 -8.70 -31.11
CA ALA A 1014 -35.93 -8.43 -29.68
C ALA A 1014 -34.63 -7.73 -29.21
N PHE A 1015 -33.51 -7.92 -29.92
CA PHE A 1015 -32.23 -7.30 -29.59
C PHE A 1015 -32.04 -5.93 -30.25
N ALA A 1016 -32.78 -5.63 -31.33
CA ALA A 1016 -32.66 -4.40 -32.11
C ALA A 1016 -33.01 -3.08 -31.37
N ARG A 1017 -33.43 -3.15 -30.11
CA ARG A 1017 -33.73 -1.99 -29.24
C ARG A 1017 -32.83 -1.91 -27.99
N VAL A 1018 -32.02 -2.94 -27.71
CA VAL A 1018 -31.29 -3.09 -26.45
C VAL A 1018 -30.00 -2.24 -26.44
N THR A 1019 -29.87 -1.33 -25.47
CA THR A 1019 -28.73 -0.40 -25.33
C THR A 1019 -27.59 -1.00 -24.50
N TRP A 1020 -27.03 -2.14 -24.95
CA TRP A 1020 -26.08 -2.96 -24.18
C TRP A 1020 -24.62 -2.46 -24.18
N HIS A 1021 -24.16 -1.75 -25.21
CA HIS A 1021 -22.75 -1.39 -25.41
C HIS A 1021 -22.11 -0.65 -24.22
N LYS A 1022 -22.75 0.43 -23.73
CA LYS A 1022 -22.22 1.23 -22.61
C LYS A 1022 -22.11 0.42 -21.30
N PRO A 1023 -23.15 -0.32 -20.86
CA PRO A 1023 -23.04 -1.25 -19.73
C PRO A 1023 -21.88 -2.27 -19.84
N VAL A 1024 -21.69 -2.88 -21.03
CA VAL A 1024 -20.61 -3.86 -21.27
C VAL A 1024 -19.23 -3.20 -21.26
N ALA A 1025 -19.08 -2.03 -21.88
CA ALA A 1025 -17.83 -1.27 -21.82
C ALA A 1025 -17.49 -0.84 -20.37
N ILE A 1026 -18.49 -0.50 -19.56
CA ILE A 1026 -18.26 -0.20 -18.12
C ILE A 1026 -17.83 -1.47 -17.36
N ALA A 1027 -18.42 -2.64 -17.65
CA ALA A 1027 -17.98 -3.90 -17.04
C ALA A 1027 -16.52 -4.21 -17.39
N ALA A 1028 -16.13 -4.04 -18.66
CA ALA A 1028 -14.73 -4.16 -19.09
C ALA A 1028 -13.80 -3.17 -18.36
N LEU A 1029 -14.23 -1.93 -18.10
CA LEU A 1029 -13.47 -0.96 -17.29
C LEU A 1029 -13.30 -1.37 -15.82
N LEU A 1030 -14.22 -2.16 -15.24
CA LEU A 1030 -14.04 -2.73 -13.90
C LEU A 1030 -13.03 -3.89 -13.86
N GLU A 1031 -12.72 -4.47 -15.02
CA GLU A 1031 -11.62 -5.42 -15.25
C GLU A 1031 -10.35 -4.73 -15.77
N ALA A 1032 -10.32 -3.39 -15.83
CA ALA A 1032 -9.28 -2.59 -16.51
C ALA A 1032 -9.01 -3.01 -17.97
N ASP A 1033 -9.96 -3.69 -18.63
CA ASP A 1033 -9.92 -4.07 -20.04
C ASP A 1033 -10.34 -2.89 -20.92
N TYR A 1034 -9.45 -1.89 -20.95
CA TYR A 1034 -9.62 -0.67 -21.72
C TYR A 1034 -9.71 -0.91 -23.23
N ILE A 1035 -9.09 -1.99 -23.73
CA ILE A 1035 -9.16 -2.37 -25.15
C ILE A 1035 -10.58 -2.82 -25.51
N ASN A 1036 -11.14 -3.80 -24.79
CA ASN A 1036 -12.51 -4.29 -25.03
C ASN A 1036 -13.56 -3.16 -24.83
N ALA A 1037 -13.35 -2.26 -23.87
CA ALA A 1037 -14.19 -1.06 -23.71
C ALA A 1037 -14.11 -0.14 -24.95
N ALA A 1038 -12.91 0.17 -25.42
CA ALA A 1038 -12.68 1.02 -26.60
C ALA A 1038 -13.14 0.37 -27.92
N GLU A 1039 -13.11 -0.96 -28.02
CA GLU A 1039 -13.66 -1.72 -29.14
C GLU A 1039 -15.19 -1.76 -29.10
N THR A 1040 -15.80 -1.96 -27.93
CA THR A 1040 -17.26 -2.01 -27.76
C THR A 1040 -17.95 -0.69 -28.11
N TRP A 1041 -17.36 0.47 -27.77
CA TRP A 1041 -17.84 1.75 -28.33
C TRP A 1041 -17.48 1.92 -29.81
N GLY A 1042 -16.38 1.34 -30.27
CA GLY A 1042 -16.05 1.26 -31.69
C GLY A 1042 -17.09 0.49 -32.52
N GLU A 1043 -17.70 -0.57 -31.97
CA GLU A 1043 -18.86 -1.26 -32.55
C GLU A 1043 -20.09 -0.34 -32.57
N GLN A 1044 -20.40 0.33 -31.46
CA GLN A 1044 -21.52 1.27 -31.37
C GLN A 1044 -21.42 2.41 -32.40
N LEU A 1045 -20.21 2.97 -32.60
CA LEU A 1045 -19.93 4.01 -33.58
C LEU A 1045 -20.09 3.52 -35.02
N LYS A 1046 -19.66 2.29 -35.33
CA LYS A 1046 -19.88 1.66 -36.65
C LYS A 1046 -21.38 1.53 -36.94
N LEU A 1047 -22.18 1.09 -35.96
CA LEU A 1047 -23.64 0.99 -36.10
C LEU A 1047 -24.29 2.34 -36.42
N PHE A 1048 -23.90 3.42 -35.73
CA PHE A 1048 -24.39 4.77 -36.06
C PHE A 1048 -23.96 5.22 -37.47
N ALA A 1049 -22.71 4.98 -37.86
CA ALA A 1049 -22.21 5.30 -39.19
C ALA A 1049 -22.95 4.54 -40.31
N ASP A 1050 -23.27 3.25 -40.11
CA ASP A 1050 -23.97 2.43 -41.10
C ASP A 1050 -25.46 2.78 -41.20
N VAL A 1051 -26.11 3.16 -40.09
CA VAL A 1051 -27.48 3.73 -40.09
C VAL A 1051 -27.51 5.10 -40.76
N LYS A 1052 -26.48 5.94 -40.57
CA LYS A 1052 -26.31 7.19 -41.32
C LYS A 1052 -26.14 6.92 -42.83
N ARG A 1053 -25.30 5.95 -43.22
CA ARG A 1053 -25.00 5.63 -44.63
C ARG A 1053 -26.13 4.93 -45.37
N SER A 1054 -26.99 4.17 -44.70
CA SER A 1054 -27.96 3.26 -45.34
C SER A 1054 -29.37 3.84 -45.49
N PRO A 1055 -29.85 4.18 -46.69
CA PRO A 1055 -31.18 4.77 -46.88
C PRO A 1055 -32.32 3.82 -46.47
N GLU A 1056 -32.15 2.51 -46.66
CA GLU A 1056 -33.19 1.53 -46.30
C GLU A 1056 -33.26 1.25 -44.79
N LEU A 1057 -32.14 1.31 -44.05
CA LEU A 1057 -32.18 1.25 -42.58
C LEU A 1057 -32.86 2.50 -42.01
N ARG A 1058 -32.52 3.68 -42.53
CA ARG A 1058 -33.20 4.93 -42.14
C ARG A 1058 -34.70 4.86 -42.44
N LYS A 1059 -35.10 4.35 -43.62
CA LYS A 1059 -36.52 4.10 -43.96
C LYS A 1059 -37.17 3.04 -43.06
N ALA A 1060 -36.45 2.00 -42.64
CA ALA A 1060 -36.98 0.97 -41.74
C ALA A 1060 -37.26 1.53 -40.35
N LEU A 1061 -36.33 2.34 -39.81
CA LEU A 1061 -36.52 3.07 -38.56
C LEU A 1061 -37.76 3.98 -38.64
N MET A 1062 -37.86 4.78 -39.70
CA MET A 1062 -38.99 5.68 -39.95
C MET A 1062 -40.33 4.94 -40.11
N ARG A 1063 -40.33 3.76 -40.76
CA ARG A 1063 -41.50 2.86 -40.87
C ARG A 1063 -41.90 2.20 -39.55
N SER A 1064 -41.03 2.20 -38.53
CA SER A 1064 -41.32 1.65 -37.20
C SER A 1064 -41.91 2.68 -36.23
N LEU A 1065 -41.94 3.96 -36.61
CA LEU A 1065 -42.69 5.00 -35.91
C LEU A 1065 -44.20 4.77 -36.07
N PRO A 1066 -45.03 5.05 -35.04
CA PRO A 1066 -46.47 4.90 -35.14
C PRO A 1066 -47.04 5.94 -36.12
N LEU A 1067 -47.59 5.45 -37.24
CA LEU A 1067 -48.13 6.27 -38.34
C LEU A 1067 -49.41 7.07 -38.01
N VAL A 1068 -49.80 7.13 -36.73
CA VAL A 1068 -51.05 7.73 -36.24
C VAL A 1068 -50.86 8.27 -34.81
N PRO A 1069 -51.17 9.55 -34.59
CA PRO A 1069 -51.76 10.02 -33.35
C PRO A 1069 -53.20 10.50 -33.61
N ASP A 1070 -54.18 9.82 -33.02
CA ASP A 1070 -55.61 10.19 -33.11
C ASP A 1070 -55.91 11.34 -32.12
N VAL A 1071 -55.58 12.56 -32.53
CA VAL A 1071 -55.78 13.77 -31.73
C VAL A 1071 -57.24 14.26 -31.76
N GLU A 1072 -58.07 13.79 -32.71
CA GLU A 1072 -59.50 14.13 -32.74
C GLU A 1072 -60.20 13.70 -31.44
N ALA A 1073 -59.76 12.59 -30.83
CA ALA A 1073 -60.31 12.03 -29.59
C ALA A 1073 -60.10 12.88 -28.32
N GLN A 1074 -59.15 13.83 -28.29
CA GLN A 1074 -58.85 14.62 -27.08
C GLN A 1074 -59.25 16.11 -27.18
N LEU A 1075 -59.28 16.70 -28.37
CA LEU A 1075 -59.47 18.16 -28.53
C LEU A 1075 -60.67 18.55 -29.41
N GLY A 1076 -61.33 17.61 -30.09
CA GLY A 1076 -62.61 17.86 -30.78
C GLY A 1076 -62.56 18.88 -31.94
N MET A 1077 -61.37 19.19 -32.46
CA MET A 1077 -61.17 20.06 -33.62
C MET A 1077 -60.32 19.36 -34.68
N GLN A 1078 -60.70 19.54 -35.95
CA GLN A 1078 -59.92 19.03 -37.07
C GLN A 1078 -58.71 19.93 -37.33
N VAL A 1079 -57.52 19.43 -36.98
CA VAL A 1079 -56.23 20.01 -37.39
C VAL A 1079 -55.53 18.98 -38.28
N PRO A 1080 -55.03 19.34 -39.48
CA PRO A 1080 -54.27 18.42 -40.33
C PRO A 1080 -52.88 18.14 -39.74
N VAL A 1081 -52.83 17.19 -38.81
CA VAL A 1081 -51.61 16.67 -38.15
C VAL A 1081 -50.57 16.14 -39.15
N TRP A 1082 -51.04 15.61 -40.28
CA TRP A 1082 -50.20 15.07 -41.35
C TRP A 1082 -49.98 16.11 -42.48
N PRO A 1083 -48.74 16.31 -42.96
CA PRO A 1083 -47.51 15.59 -42.62
C PRO A 1083 -46.67 16.25 -41.49
N VAL A 1084 -47.05 17.43 -40.99
CA VAL A 1084 -46.13 18.33 -40.27
C VAL A 1084 -45.65 17.76 -38.92
N LEU A 1085 -46.55 17.24 -38.08
CA LEU A 1085 -46.14 16.65 -36.78
C LEU A 1085 -45.34 15.36 -37.00
N HIS A 1086 -45.79 14.50 -37.93
CA HIS A 1086 -45.06 13.27 -38.22
C HIS A 1086 -43.68 13.53 -38.84
N LEU A 1087 -43.46 14.67 -39.52
CA LEU A 1087 -42.14 15.13 -39.94
C LEU A 1087 -41.25 15.53 -38.73
N GLN A 1088 -41.80 16.12 -37.67
CA GLN A 1088 -41.07 16.35 -36.42
C GLN A 1088 -40.73 15.01 -35.73
N ASP A 1089 -41.70 14.09 -35.64
CA ASP A 1089 -41.50 12.74 -35.08
C ASP A 1089 -40.49 11.89 -35.89
N CYS A 1090 -40.34 12.18 -37.19
CA CYS A 1090 -39.29 11.62 -38.04
C CYS A 1090 -37.93 12.30 -37.86
N ASN A 1091 -37.91 13.60 -37.55
CA ASN A 1091 -36.69 14.37 -37.36
C ASN A 1091 -36.02 14.03 -36.02
N VAL A 1092 -36.79 13.79 -34.96
CA VAL A 1092 -36.28 13.46 -33.61
C VAL A 1092 -35.35 12.22 -33.60
N PRO A 1093 -35.70 11.05 -34.18
CA PRO A 1093 -34.79 9.91 -34.26
C PRO A 1093 -33.56 10.17 -35.12
N VAL A 1094 -33.70 10.89 -36.24
CA VAL A 1094 -32.57 11.14 -37.16
C VAL A 1094 -31.58 12.13 -36.56
N ALA A 1095 -32.05 13.16 -35.85
CA ALA A 1095 -31.21 14.05 -35.06
C ALA A 1095 -30.62 13.34 -33.83
N GLY A 1096 -31.39 12.48 -33.15
CA GLY A 1096 -30.91 11.67 -32.02
C GLY A 1096 -29.81 10.66 -32.39
N ILE A 1097 -29.80 10.15 -33.62
CA ILE A 1097 -28.70 9.33 -34.16
C ILE A 1097 -27.46 10.19 -34.47
N ALA A 1098 -27.63 11.47 -34.81
CA ALA A 1098 -26.50 12.38 -34.98
C ALA A 1098 -25.88 12.80 -33.65
N SER A 1099 -26.68 13.07 -32.61
CA SER A 1099 -26.16 13.42 -31.28
C SER A 1099 -25.69 12.22 -30.44
N GLY A 1100 -26.22 11.03 -30.70
CA GLY A 1100 -25.91 9.80 -29.94
C GLY A 1100 -24.50 9.22 -30.16
N GLU A 1101 -23.76 9.68 -31.16
CA GLU A 1101 -22.39 9.20 -31.43
C GLU A 1101 -21.31 9.91 -30.61
N PHE A 1102 -21.59 11.13 -30.12
CA PHE A 1102 -20.59 11.95 -29.41
C PHE A 1102 -20.16 11.34 -28.08
N GLU A 1103 -21.09 10.73 -27.34
CA GLU A 1103 -20.78 10.04 -26.08
C GLU A 1103 -19.81 8.86 -26.29
N PRO A 1104 -20.11 7.82 -27.10
CA PRO A 1104 -19.18 6.70 -27.30
C PRO A 1104 -17.87 7.12 -28.01
N ALA A 1105 -17.86 8.18 -28.83
CA ALA A 1105 -16.62 8.74 -29.36
C ALA A 1105 -15.75 9.35 -28.26
N PHE A 1106 -16.31 10.23 -27.44
CA PHE A 1106 -15.60 10.88 -26.34
C PHE A 1106 -15.11 9.86 -25.30
N LEU A 1107 -15.94 8.89 -24.91
CA LEU A 1107 -15.54 7.82 -23.98
C LEU A 1107 -14.38 6.97 -24.51
N ARG A 1108 -14.38 6.68 -25.81
CA ARG A 1108 -13.27 5.98 -26.49
C ARG A 1108 -11.99 6.81 -26.53
N ALA A 1109 -12.07 8.15 -26.55
CA ALA A 1109 -10.91 9.00 -26.33
C ALA A 1109 -10.44 8.96 -24.87
N ILE A 1110 -11.35 9.08 -23.90
CA ILE A 1110 -11.03 9.02 -22.46
C ILE A 1110 -10.34 7.72 -22.07
N THR A 1111 -10.74 6.57 -22.60
CA THR A 1111 -10.03 5.31 -22.30
C THR A 1111 -8.66 5.20 -22.94
N ASN A 1112 -8.44 5.83 -24.10
CA ASN A 1112 -7.10 5.99 -24.65
C ASN A 1112 -6.27 7.00 -23.84
N ILE A 1113 -6.88 8.01 -23.22
CA ILE A 1113 -6.19 8.86 -22.23
C ILE A 1113 -5.82 8.04 -20.98
N GLU A 1114 -6.73 7.25 -20.42
CA GLU A 1114 -6.45 6.45 -19.22
C GLU A 1114 -5.33 5.43 -19.45
N THR A 1115 -5.27 4.73 -20.60
CA THR A 1115 -4.15 3.80 -20.90
C THR A 1115 -2.84 4.48 -21.28
N GLY A 1116 -2.86 5.74 -21.73
CA GLY A 1116 -1.68 6.42 -22.28
C GLY A 1116 -1.56 6.40 -23.81
N GLY A 1117 -2.59 5.94 -24.53
CA GLY A 1117 -2.74 6.03 -25.99
C GLY A 1117 -2.96 7.45 -26.54
N VAL A 1118 -2.05 8.38 -26.23
CA VAL A 1118 -2.10 9.82 -26.57
C VAL A 1118 -2.50 10.08 -28.03
N ALA A 1119 -1.86 9.40 -28.99
CA ALA A 1119 -2.11 9.62 -30.42
C ALA A 1119 -3.55 9.22 -30.86
N ASN A 1120 -4.07 8.12 -30.33
CA ASN A 1120 -5.44 7.68 -30.59
C ASN A 1120 -6.47 8.62 -29.96
N ALA A 1121 -6.23 9.03 -28.70
CA ALA A 1121 -7.08 9.97 -28.00
C ALA A 1121 -7.16 11.31 -28.75
N LYS A 1122 -6.00 11.84 -29.18
CA LYS A 1122 -5.90 13.07 -29.96
C LYS A 1122 -6.75 12.99 -31.23
N PHE A 1123 -6.52 11.98 -32.07
CA PHE A 1123 -7.25 11.81 -33.34
C PHE A 1123 -8.78 11.73 -33.16
N ILE A 1124 -9.25 11.09 -32.08
CA ILE A 1124 -10.68 10.98 -31.80
C ILE A 1124 -11.27 12.32 -31.32
N LEU A 1125 -10.54 13.09 -30.51
CA LEU A 1125 -11.00 14.42 -30.04
C LEU A 1125 -10.94 15.48 -31.14
N GLU A 1126 -9.93 15.44 -32.02
CA GLU A 1126 -9.87 16.31 -33.21
C GLU A 1126 -11.14 16.13 -34.07
N GLY A 1127 -11.50 14.87 -34.39
CA GLY A 1127 -12.74 14.57 -35.12
C GLY A 1127 -14.03 14.96 -34.37
N LEU A 1128 -14.07 14.85 -33.03
CA LEU A 1128 -15.23 15.27 -32.24
C LEU A 1128 -15.48 16.79 -32.32
N ILE A 1129 -14.42 17.58 -32.51
CA ILE A 1129 -14.49 19.05 -32.62
C ILE A 1129 -14.77 19.46 -34.08
N THR A 1130 -14.06 18.89 -35.07
CA THR A 1130 -14.21 19.30 -36.48
C THR A 1130 -15.47 18.75 -37.13
N ASP A 1131 -15.79 17.46 -36.96
CA ASP A 1131 -16.95 16.82 -37.60
C ASP A 1131 -18.22 16.94 -36.73
N GLY A 1132 -18.05 17.13 -35.41
CA GLY A 1132 -19.15 17.09 -34.44
C GLY A 1132 -19.86 18.41 -34.17
N GLY A 1133 -19.27 19.55 -34.57
CA GLY A 1133 -19.88 20.87 -34.39
C GLY A 1133 -20.23 21.21 -32.94
N ALA A 1134 -21.39 21.84 -32.70
CA ALA A 1134 -21.87 22.15 -31.35
C ALA A 1134 -22.47 20.90 -30.68
N ASN A 1135 -21.74 20.29 -29.74
CA ASN A 1135 -22.19 19.12 -28.98
C ASN A 1135 -21.93 19.23 -27.46
N PRO A 1136 -22.69 18.53 -26.59
CA PRO A 1136 -22.61 18.73 -25.14
C PRO A 1136 -21.28 18.32 -24.48
N LEU A 1137 -20.46 17.48 -25.12
CA LEU A 1137 -19.18 17.03 -24.57
C LEU A 1137 -17.99 17.88 -25.07
N ARG A 1138 -18.25 18.77 -26.04
CA ARG A 1138 -17.23 19.59 -26.70
C ARG A 1138 -16.35 20.39 -25.72
N PRO A 1139 -16.86 21.09 -24.69
CA PRO A 1139 -16.01 21.89 -23.80
C PRO A 1139 -14.98 21.05 -23.02
N LEU A 1140 -15.34 19.81 -22.67
CA LEU A 1140 -14.43 18.89 -21.98
C LEU A 1140 -13.45 18.26 -22.98
N ALA A 1141 -13.89 17.98 -24.21
CA ALA A 1141 -13.04 17.53 -25.32
C ALA A 1141 -11.98 18.55 -25.73
N GLU A 1142 -12.33 19.84 -25.75
CA GLU A 1142 -11.40 20.96 -26.06
C GLU A 1142 -10.32 21.08 -24.99
N VAL A 1143 -10.71 21.11 -23.71
CA VAL A 1143 -9.76 21.14 -22.58
C VAL A 1143 -8.82 19.94 -22.63
N TYR A 1144 -9.31 18.72 -22.93
CA TYR A 1144 -8.45 17.55 -23.09
C TYR A 1144 -7.53 17.64 -24.33
N LEU A 1145 -8.05 18.03 -25.49
CA LEU A 1145 -7.26 18.13 -26.73
C LEU A 1145 -6.11 19.14 -26.60
N GLN A 1146 -6.34 20.26 -25.90
CA GLN A 1146 -5.32 21.27 -25.60
C GLN A 1146 -4.17 20.73 -24.71
N GLN A 1147 -4.44 19.73 -23.85
CA GLN A 1147 -3.35 19.05 -23.13
C GLN A 1147 -2.57 18.10 -24.04
N LEU A 1148 -3.25 17.44 -24.99
CA LEU A 1148 -2.63 16.48 -25.93
C LEU A 1148 -1.81 17.17 -27.05
N SER A 1149 -2.12 18.42 -27.43
CA SER A 1149 -1.49 19.08 -28.58
C SER A 1149 -1.40 20.60 -28.44
N ASP A 1150 -0.21 21.18 -28.69
CA ASP A 1150 -0.04 22.65 -28.72
C ASP A 1150 -0.83 23.33 -29.85
N THR A 1151 -1.00 22.64 -30.98
CA THR A 1151 -1.78 23.12 -32.16
C THR A 1151 -3.30 23.02 -31.98
N ALA A 1152 -3.79 22.62 -30.79
CA ALA A 1152 -5.22 22.44 -30.56
C ALA A 1152 -5.99 23.76 -30.64
N SER A 1153 -5.40 24.86 -30.16
CA SER A 1153 -6.04 26.19 -30.15
C SER A 1153 -6.34 26.69 -31.56
N ASP A 1154 -5.42 26.47 -32.51
CA ASP A 1154 -5.59 26.85 -33.91
C ASP A 1154 -6.75 26.06 -34.55
N LEU A 1155 -6.79 24.73 -34.31
CA LEU A 1155 -7.86 23.85 -34.81
C LEU A 1155 -9.24 24.21 -34.24
N ILE A 1156 -9.31 24.57 -32.94
CA ILE A 1156 -10.55 24.98 -32.28
C ILE A 1156 -11.04 26.31 -32.86
N ALA A 1157 -10.13 27.27 -33.09
CA ALA A 1157 -10.47 28.54 -33.73
C ALA A 1157 -10.96 28.37 -35.19
N GLU A 1158 -10.36 27.45 -35.96
CA GLU A 1158 -10.87 27.09 -37.30
C GLU A 1158 -12.24 26.38 -37.25
N ALA A 1159 -12.53 25.63 -36.17
CA ALA A 1159 -13.79 24.91 -35.98
C ALA A 1159 -14.94 25.78 -35.43
N ASP A 1160 -14.65 26.91 -34.76
CA ASP A 1160 -15.62 27.88 -34.25
C ASP A 1160 -16.07 28.94 -35.28
N PHE A 1161 -16.09 28.56 -36.56
CA PHE A 1161 -16.48 29.43 -37.66
C PHE A 1161 -17.86 30.09 -37.45
N SER A 1162 -17.86 31.39 -37.19
CA SER A 1162 -19.06 32.22 -37.09
C SER A 1162 -19.62 32.51 -38.49
N PRO A 1163 -20.88 32.15 -38.82
CA PRO A 1163 -21.46 32.37 -40.16
C PRO A 1163 -21.69 33.84 -40.57
N TRP A 1164 -21.18 34.80 -39.79
CA TRP A 1164 -21.51 36.22 -39.87
C TRP A 1164 -20.29 37.15 -39.92
N GLU A 1165 -19.06 36.62 -39.89
CA GLU A 1165 -17.87 37.43 -40.12
C GLU A 1165 -17.71 37.75 -41.62
N ASP A 1166 -17.77 39.04 -41.93
CA ASP A 1166 -17.40 39.69 -43.19
C ASP A 1166 -17.83 39.01 -44.51
N MET A 1167 -19.14 38.80 -44.65
CA MET A 1167 -19.75 39.01 -45.97
C MET A 1167 -19.75 40.51 -46.29
N GLU A 1168 -18.63 41.01 -46.84
CA GLU A 1168 -18.64 42.22 -47.67
C GLU A 1168 -19.59 41.98 -48.85
N PHE A 1169 -20.84 42.43 -48.71
CA PHE A 1169 -21.78 42.47 -49.83
C PHE A 1169 -21.20 43.42 -50.89
N PRO A 1170 -20.92 42.95 -52.12
CA PRO A 1170 -20.41 43.84 -53.16
C PRO A 1170 -21.44 44.92 -53.45
N GLU A 1171 -21.02 46.19 -53.43
CA GLU A 1171 -21.90 47.33 -53.67
C GLU A 1171 -22.66 47.13 -54.98
N ALA A 1172 -23.99 47.01 -54.88
CA ALA A 1172 -24.85 46.88 -56.03
C ALA A 1172 -24.88 48.24 -56.75
N THR A 1173 -24.15 48.33 -57.87
CA THR A 1173 -24.13 49.53 -58.71
C THR A 1173 -25.55 49.88 -59.18
N ASP A 1174 -26.01 51.09 -58.85
CA ASP A 1174 -27.29 51.63 -59.31
C ASP A 1174 -27.38 51.61 -60.85
N GLU A 1175 -28.27 50.78 -61.41
CA GLU A 1175 -28.80 51.04 -62.75
C GLU A 1175 -30.26 50.57 -62.90
N GLU A 1176 -31.02 51.40 -63.60
CA GLU A 1176 -32.48 51.53 -63.64
C GLU A 1176 -33.33 50.24 -63.78
N SER A 1177 -34.40 50.15 -62.98
CA SER A 1177 -35.71 49.75 -63.51
C SER A 1177 -36.85 50.51 -62.82
N THR A 1178 -37.88 50.87 -63.59
CA THR A 1178 -38.94 51.80 -63.20
C THR A 1178 -40.28 51.10 -63.00
N THR A 1179 -41.24 51.77 -62.33
CA THR A 1179 -42.70 51.53 -62.38
C THR A 1179 -43.21 50.18 -61.83
N ASP A 1180 -44.36 50.05 -61.15
CA ASP A 1180 -45.41 51.02 -60.80
C ASP A 1180 -46.21 50.62 -59.54
N ASP A 1181 -46.90 51.60 -58.97
CA ASP A 1181 -48.18 51.55 -58.22
C ASP A 1181 -48.43 50.70 -56.93
N ALA A 1182 -48.95 51.45 -55.94
CA ALA A 1182 -50.16 51.18 -55.13
C ALA A 1182 -50.18 50.17 -53.94
N LYS A 1183 -50.11 50.79 -52.74
CA LYS A 1183 -51.00 50.61 -51.55
C LYS A 1183 -52.47 50.20 -51.86
N PRO A 1184 -53.33 49.70 -50.91
CA PRO A 1184 -53.37 50.10 -49.47
C PRO A 1184 -53.76 49.03 -48.38
N ASP A 1185 -53.51 49.41 -47.11
CA ASP A 1185 -54.36 49.39 -45.88
C ASP A 1185 -55.16 48.10 -45.46
N GLU A 1186 -55.60 47.83 -44.21
CA GLU A 1186 -55.56 48.53 -42.90
C GLU A 1186 -55.87 47.57 -41.71
N ALA A 1187 -55.79 48.08 -40.46
CA ALA A 1187 -56.48 47.62 -39.22
C ALA A 1187 -56.05 46.27 -38.55
N ASN A 1188 -56.03 46.12 -37.20
CA ASN A 1188 -56.24 47.09 -36.10
C ASN A 1188 -55.66 46.62 -34.73
N THR A 1189 -55.26 47.59 -33.89
CA THR A 1189 -55.52 47.78 -32.42
C THR A 1189 -56.03 46.60 -31.57
N ASP A 1190 -55.66 46.36 -30.29
CA ASP A 1190 -54.85 47.05 -29.24
C ASP A 1190 -54.31 45.94 -28.26
N GLU A 1191 -53.67 46.10 -27.09
CA GLU A 1191 -53.60 47.17 -26.08
C GLU A 1191 -52.33 47.07 -25.18
N ALA A 1192 -52.12 48.08 -24.33
CA ALA A 1192 -51.04 48.39 -23.36
C ALA A 1192 -50.34 47.22 -22.58
N ALA A 1193 -49.16 47.39 -21.94
CA ALA A 1193 -48.61 48.59 -21.28
C ALA A 1193 -47.09 48.53 -20.96
N ALA A 1194 -46.49 49.72 -20.73
CA ALA A 1194 -45.48 50.10 -19.68
C ALA A 1194 -44.33 49.15 -19.25
N LYS A 1195 -43.07 49.58 -19.01
CA LYS A 1195 -42.47 50.93 -18.94
C LYS A 1195 -40.91 50.88 -18.87
N GLU A 1196 -40.23 51.96 -19.30
CA GLU A 1196 -39.09 52.68 -18.66
C GLU A 1196 -37.96 51.92 -17.88
N VAL A 1197 -36.64 52.22 -17.98
CA VAL A 1197 -35.83 53.28 -18.63
C VAL A 1197 -34.45 52.72 -19.05
N LYS A 1198 -33.87 53.20 -20.17
CA LYS A 1198 -32.40 53.37 -20.35
C LYS A 1198 -32.12 54.86 -20.64
N SER A 1199 -30.96 55.37 -20.23
CA SER A 1199 -30.63 56.81 -20.30
C SER A 1199 -29.46 57.14 -21.23
N ASN A 1200 -29.77 57.90 -22.27
CA ASN A 1200 -28.99 58.96 -22.94
C ASN A 1200 -27.55 58.69 -23.45
N ASP A 1201 -27.37 58.92 -24.76
CA ASP A 1201 -26.61 60.01 -25.40
C ASP A 1201 -25.32 60.56 -24.72
N ALA A 1202 -24.27 60.97 -25.46
CA ALA A 1202 -24.29 61.54 -26.82
C ALA A 1202 -22.98 61.36 -27.61
N THR A 1203 -23.06 61.56 -28.93
CA THR A 1203 -21.95 61.82 -29.87
C THR A 1203 -21.65 63.32 -29.98
N ASP A 1204 -20.43 63.72 -30.35
CA ASP A 1204 -20.26 64.85 -31.30
C ASP A 1204 -18.87 64.97 -31.97
N GLU A 1205 -18.84 65.82 -33.00
CA GLU A 1205 -17.73 66.47 -33.74
C GLU A 1205 -16.85 65.68 -34.72
N ALA A 1206 -16.38 66.41 -35.75
CA ALA A 1206 -15.74 65.92 -36.98
C ALA A 1206 -14.90 67.04 -37.64
N ALA A 1207 -14.01 66.72 -38.60
CA ALA A 1207 -13.46 67.69 -39.58
C ALA A 1207 -12.69 67.03 -40.76
N HIS A 1208 -12.88 67.57 -41.97
CA HIS A 1208 -11.90 67.97 -43.03
C HIS A 1208 -10.54 67.23 -43.24
N ASP A 1209 -9.91 67.23 -44.43
CA ASP A 1209 -10.31 67.41 -45.85
C ASP A 1209 -9.04 67.27 -46.73
N SER A 1210 -9.18 67.05 -48.05
CA SER A 1210 -8.14 67.28 -49.10
C SER A 1210 -6.80 66.47 -49.02
N GLU A 1211 -6.04 66.22 -50.10
CA GLU A 1211 -6.22 66.44 -51.55
C GLU A 1211 -5.41 65.42 -52.39
N LYS A 1212 -5.95 65.03 -53.56
CA LYS A 1212 -5.33 64.90 -54.92
C LYS A 1212 -3.85 64.48 -55.15
N VAL A 1213 -3.46 63.89 -56.31
CA VAL A 1213 -4.12 63.15 -57.42
C VAL A 1213 -3.04 62.55 -58.36
N GLU A 1214 -3.48 61.90 -59.46
CA GLU A 1214 -2.77 61.31 -60.62
C GLU A 1214 -2.58 59.78 -60.53
N ALA A 1215 -3.20 58.93 -61.38
CA ALA A 1215 -3.29 58.87 -62.86
C ALA A 1215 -2.04 58.19 -63.50
N THR A 1216 -2.11 57.30 -64.51
CA THR A 1216 -3.27 56.81 -65.31
C THR A 1216 -2.95 55.43 -65.96
N ASP A 1217 -3.94 54.53 -65.93
CA ASP A 1217 -4.58 53.86 -67.09
C ASP A 1217 -3.74 53.19 -68.23
N THR A 1218 -3.93 51.87 -68.46
CA THR A 1218 -4.59 51.32 -69.68
C THR A 1218 -4.63 49.78 -69.84
N LYS A 1219 -5.83 49.28 -70.23
CA LYS A 1219 -6.12 48.19 -71.21
C LYS A 1219 -5.97 46.67 -70.87
N LYS A 1220 -7.14 46.06 -70.66
CA LYS A 1220 -7.67 44.78 -71.24
C LYS A 1220 -7.54 44.74 -72.81
N PRO A 1221 -7.86 43.64 -73.57
CA PRO A 1221 -8.68 42.46 -73.22
C PRO A 1221 -8.25 41.04 -73.75
N GLU A 1222 -8.92 40.02 -73.21
CA GLU A 1222 -9.51 38.79 -73.85
C GLU A 1222 -8.71 37.81 -74.77
N ALA A 1223 -8.58 36.58 -74.26
CA ALA A 1223 -9.01 35.28 -74.81
C ALA A 1223 -8.79 34.87 -76.29
N ASN A 1224 -8.27 33.63 -76.49
CA ASN A 1224 -8.63 32.78 -77.65
C ASN A 1224 -8.48 31.26 -77.37
N LYS A 1225 -8.92 30.42 -78.33
CA LYS A 1225 -9.13 28.96 -78.27
C LYS A 1225 -7.98 28.12 -78.94
N PRO A 1226 -8.04 26.77 -78.98
CA PRO A 1226 -6.89 25.89 -79.33
C PRO A 1226 -6.74 25.62 -80.83
N PRO A 1227 -5.80 24.74 -81.22
CA PRO A 1227 -6.21 23.51 -81.92
C PRO A 1227 -5.44 22.24 -81.48
N ALA A 1228 -5.62 21.13 -82.20
CA ALA A 1228 -5.00 19.81 -81.96
C ALA A 1228 -4.47 19.16 -83.27
N ASP A 1229 -4.02 17.90 -83.14
CA ASP A 1229 -3.92 16.81 -84.13
C ASP A 1229 -2.60 16.49 -84.89
N ASP A 1230 -2.45 15.17 -85.09
CA ASP A 1230 -1.58 14.40 -86.03
C ASP A 1230 -0.04 14.39 -85.83
N ALA A 1231 0.71 13.27 -85.98
CA ALA A 1231 0.43 11.84 -86.32
C ALA A 1231 1.73 10.99 -86.07
N LYS A 1232 1.87 9.64 -86.18
CA LYS A 1232 1.02 8.40 -86.26
C LYS A 1232 1.96 7.14 -86.27
N ALA A 1233 1.49 5.96 -85.81
CA ALA A 1233 1.99 4.58 -86.10
C ALA A 1233 3.38 4.11 -85.57
N SER A 1234 3.71 2.82 -85.29
CA SER A 1234 2.93 1.55 -85.12
C SER A 1234 3.82 0.36 -84.65
N GLN A 1235 3.23 -0.79 -84.25
CA GLN A 1235 3.81 -2.15 -84.06
C GLN A 1235 4.70 -2.39 -82.82
N ASP A 1236 4.75 -3.56 -82.14
CA ASP A 1236 3.99 -4.84 -82.17
C ASP A 1236 4.03 -5.55 -80.77
N GLU A 1237 3.19 -6.58 -80.56
CA GLU A 1237 3.16 -7.50 -79.37
C GLU A 1237 4.18 -8.69 -79.54
N PRO A 1238 4.28 -9.75 -78.67
CA PRO A 1238 3.54 -10.11 -77.44
C PRO A 1238 4.41 -10.70 -76.29
N GLU A 1239 3.76 -11.42 -75.35
CA GLU A 1239 4.31 -12.23 -74.23
C GLU A 1239 5.33 -13.32 -74.65
N SER A 1240 6.20 -13.75 -73.71
CA SER A 1240 6.54 -15.18 -73.47
C SER A 1240 7.59 -15.39 -72.37
N ALA A 1241 7.60 -16.61 -71.79
CA ALA A 1241 8.64 -17.25 -70.97
C ALA A 1241 8.92 -16.66 -69.55
N GLU A 1242 9.22 -17.47 -68.52
CA GLU A 1242 9.26 -18.94 -68.43
C GLU A 1242 8.97 -19.45 -66.99
N GLU A 1243 8.26 -20.57 -66.87
CA GLU A 1243 8.04 -21.28 -65.60
C GLU A 1243 8.75 -22.66 -65.66
N LYS A 1244 9.90 -22.80 -64.97
CA LYS A 1244 10.43 -24.07 -64.40
C LYS A 1244 11.86 -23.95 -63.86
N ALA A 1245 12.00 -24.12 -62.54
CA ALA A 1245 13.15 -24.66 -61.79
C ALA A 1245 13.00 -24.21 -60.31
N GLU A 1246 13.25 -25.03 -59.29
CA GLU A 1246 13.44 -26.49 -59.24
C GLU A 1246 12.96 -27.00 -57.87
N SER A 1247 12.76 -28.32 -57.70
CA SER A 1247 12.08 -28.88 -56.52
C SER A 1247 12.99 -29.72 -55.63
N LYS A 1248 12.93 -29.45 -54.32
CA LYS A 1248 13.38 -30.27 -53.17
C LYS A 1248 14.89 -30.51 -53.00
N GLU A 1249 15.33 -30.27 -51.77
CA GLU A 1249 16.24 -31.18 -51.08
C GLU A 1249 15.83 -31.30 -49.60
N ASP A 1250 14.91 -32.24 -49.30
CA ASP A 1250 14.61 -32.70 -47.94
C ASP A 1250 15.56 -33.85 -47.59
N ALA A 1251 16.57 -33.65 -46.73
CA ALA A 1251 17.49 -34.74 -46.36
C ALA A 1251 18.12 -34.62 -44.95
N ALA A 1252 17.49 -35.31 -44.00
CA ALA A 1252 18.13 -36.27 -43.08
C ALA A 1252 19.27 -35.87 -42.11
N LYS A 1253 19.00 -36.21 -40.83
CA LYS A 1253 19.94 -36.64 -39.76
C LYS A 1253 20.74 -35.58 -38.99
N GLU A 1254 20.91 -35.65 -37.66
CA GLU A 1254 20.85 -36.74 -36.66
C GLU A 1254 22.02 -37.75 -36.72
N ASP A 1255 23.17 -37.40 -36.10
CA ASP A 1255 23.86 -38.31 -35.17
C ASP A 1255 24.93 -37.58 -34.31
N ALA A 1256 25.40 -38.24 -33.24
CA ALA A 1256 26.18 -37.66 -32.15
C ALA A 1256 27.72 -37.74 -32.29
N LYS A 1257 28.48 -36.86 -31.60
CA LYS A 1257 29.38 -37.20 -30.47
C LYS A 1257 30.41 -36.13 -30.04
N LYS A 1258 30.69 -36.15 -28.72
CA LYS A 1258 31.99 -35.89 -28.03
C LYS A 1258 32.57 -34.48 -28.00
N GLU A 1259 33.26 -34.23 -26.87
CA GLU A 1259 34.39 -33.29 -26.62
C GLU A 1259 34.27 -31.86 -27.21
N GLU A 1260 34.36 -30.78 -26.41
CA GLU A 1260 35.23 -30.58 -25.24
C GLU A 1260 34.55 -29.76 -24.12
#